data_AF-A0A3M2ARK1-F1
#
_entry.id   AF-A0A3M2ARK1-F1
#
_cell.length_a   1.000
_cell.length_b   1.000
_cell.length_c   1.000
_cell.angle_alpha   90.00
_cell.angle_beta   90.00
_cell.angle_gamma   90.00
#
_symmetry.space_group_name_H-M   'P 1'
#
loop_
_entity.id
_entity.type
_entity.pdbx_description
1 polymer ?
#
loop_
_entity_poly.entity_id
_entity_poly.type
_entity_poly.pdbx_seq_one_letter_code
_entity_poly.pdbx_strand_id
1 'polypeptide(L)'
;LLDLYETSGDWTFLNESIRLAERILADFADPEQGGFFTTAHTHEKLIVRSREGTDGATPSGNAVAAWVLARLAFHADRDEFREAAVKAIRAYGRHIARIPRGFAKTLMALDFLLHGPVEVALIGMPGEPLYERLRRELHQPFLPYRVIAYGDPSATDLLSRHPLLRGKTLVQGQAAVYICRQFTCEAPLTDPAEVAQALRQRARSPSPESSGPKSSPGRPRSQLSGAATPEGTGQYASRILATAPQPPIHGFTSLGSTGLTVSRIGFGSYRVDLDHEEHRLALIKALREGCNLLDTSTNYGDGESEHVIGSVLAELITTRELTRDEVVIVSKIGYVQGRALARAKAREEAGNPFPELVKYGEGVWHCIHPEFLHEQLAHSLDRLGLATLDVCLLHNPEYFLADAKNRTPAMTPSALRDIRQEFYRRLQHAFTWLETQVAAGRLRYYGVSSNTCTAPPHDPEATSLSQMLEAAQAAAREADQPIHHFRVLQLPFNLLESGALLTPNTGPHQQHTVLDVAQAEQIAVLVNRPLNAILANHRGILRLADIPEDPVEVAFETQHDRVARLEEEYRHTFIPALPSTGHGAMDYFPWARELARIRPQVQGVEHWEQIESSMIVPHLSRALQVLDTQFTGEIHERWERWRTEYLSALLLLLRIMRHEAARKSRAARDTLVKIIRPFLPPDREAEPLARKALWILASTPGVTCVLNGMRKPHYVDDALTVLRWEPLSQVHALFKALRDVDLF
;
A
#
# COMPACT_ATOMS: atom_id res chain seq x y z
N LEU A 1 21.17 30.09 5.94
CA LEU A 1 21.47 30.42 4.52
C LEU A 1 20.19 30.60 3.73
N LEU A 2 19.38 29.56 3.53
CA LEU A 2 18.08 29.71 2.85
C LEU A 2 17.18 30.81 3.44
N ASP A 3 17.09 30.91 4.77
CA ASP A 3 16.33 32.01 5.40
C ASP A 3 16.94 33.39 5.16
N LEU A 4 18.27 33.48 5.03
CA LEU A 4 18.96 34.72 4.68
C LEU A 4 18.64 35.13 3.24
N TYR A 5 18.61 34.17 2.30
CA TYR A 5 18.13 34.42 0.94
C TYR A 5 16.69 34.91 0.94
N GLU A 6 15.77 34.18 1.58
CA GLU A 6 14.35 34.55 1.60
C GLU A 6 14.07 35.89 2.30
N THR A 7 15.01 36.39 3.12
CA THR A 7 14.93 37.71 3.77
C THR A 7 15.55 38.84 2.93
N SER A 8 16.70 38.57 2.31
CA SER A 8 17.54 39.60 1.68
C SER A 8 17.42 39.66 0.15
N GLY A 9 17.07 38.55 -0.50
CA GLY A 9 17.18 38.38 -1.94
C GLY A 9 18.60 38.16 -2.47
N ASP A 10 19.61 38.03 -1.60
CA ASP A 10 20.98 37.74 -2.02
C ASP A 10 21.15 36.27 -2.42
N TRP A 11 21.30 36.07 -3.74
CA TRP A 11 21.43 34.78 -4.40
C TRP A 11 22.66 33.98 -3.98
N THR A 12 23.68 34.62 -3.42
CA THR A 12 24.85 33.94 -2.86
C THR A 12 24.43 32.94 -1.78
N PHE A 13 23.47 33.32 -0.94
CA PHE A 13 22.97 32.44 0.10
C PHE A 13 22.14 31.27 -0.43
N LEU A 14 21.37 31.46 -1.51
CA LEU A 14 20.61 30.37 -2.13
C LEU A 14 21.55 29.37 -2.80
N ASN A 15 22.51 29.86 -3.59
CA ASN A 15 23.49 29.02 -4.27
C ASN A 15 24.31 28.20 -3.28
N GLU A 16 24.76 28.81 -2.19
CA GLU A 16 25.49 28.12 -1.14
C GLU A 16 24.60 27.12 -0.38
N SER A 17 23.31 27.43 -0.19
CA SER A 17 22.33 26.49 0.35
C SER A 17 22.14 25.26 -0.54
N ILE A 18 22.06 25.43 -1.86
CA ILE A 18 21.96 24.32 -2.82
C ILE A 18 23.23 23.47 -2.78
N ARG A 19 24.42 24.10 -2.82
CA ARG A 19 25.71 23.40 -2.75
C ARG A 19 25.84 22.55 -1.48
N LEU A 20 25.40 23.07 -0.33
CA LEU A 20 25.41 22.31 0.92
C LEU A 20 24.35 21.21 0.94
N ALA A 21 23.19 21.41 0.33
CA ALA A 21 22.16 20.38 0.18
C ALA A 21 22.65 19.20 -0.66
N GLU A 22 23.33 19.47 -1.78
CA GLU A 22 23.98 18.42 -2.58
C GLU A 22 25.00 17.64 -1.75
N ARG A 23 25.76 18.33 -0.90
CA ARG A 23 26.71 17.69 0.00
C ARG A 23 26.03 16.88 1.10
N ILE A 24 24.89 17.33 1.63
CA ILE A 24 24.07 16.53 2.56
C ILE A 24 23.68 15.20 1.91
N LEU A 25 23.22 15.23 0.66
CA LEU A 25 22.84 14.02 -0.06
C LEU A 25 24.04 13.11 -0.34
N ALA A 26 25.15 13.67 -0.82
CA ALA A 26 26.33 12.90 -1.18
C ALA A 26 27.04 12.29 0.03
N ASP A 27 27.18 13.07 1.11
CA ASP A 27 28.05 12.68 2.22
C ASP A 27 27.31 11.94 3.34
N PHE A 28 26.02 12.25 3.55
CA PHE A 28 25.30 11.87 4.77
C PHE A 28 24.04 11.03 4.54
N ALA A 29 23.52 10.90 3.31
CA ALA A 29 22.29 10.13 3.09
C ALA A 29 22.45 8.65 3.40
N ASP A 30 21.41 8.05 3.98
CA ASP A 30 21.27 6.60 4.16
C ASP A 30 20.40 6.03 3.02
N PRO A 31 20.99 5.33 2.04
CA PRO A 31 20.26 4.81 0.88
C PRO A 31 19.40 3.58 1.22
N GLU A 32 19.69 2.88 2.31
CA GLU A 32 18.99 1.63 2.67
C GLU A 32 17.75 1.90 3.52
N GLN A 33 17.86 2.79 4.50
CA GLN A 33 16.82 3.02 5.49
C GLN A 33 16.23 4.44 5.46
N GLY A 34 16.75 5.32 4.60
CA GLY A 34 16.40 6.74 4.55
C GLY A 34 16.95 7.55 5.72
N GLY A 35 16.82 8.87 5.62
CA GLY A 35 17.39 9.81 6.60
C GLY A 35 18.88 10.05 6.41
N PHE A 36 19.51 10.66 7.43
CA PHE A 36 20.88 11.15 7.34
C PHE A 36 21.73 10.68 8.53
N PHE A 37 22.95 10.23 8.23
CA PHE A 37 23.99 9.95 9.21
C PHE A 37 24.54 11.24 9.82
N THR A 38 25.05 11.15 11.04
CA THR A 38 25.71 12.26 11.75
C THR A 38 27.14 12.52 11.28
N THR A 39 27.71 11.60 10.49
CA THR A 39 29.09 11.66 9.96
C THR A 39 29.10 11.39 8.46
N ALA A 40 30.04 12.00 7.73
CA ALA A 40 30.22 11.80 6.30
C ALA A 40 30.75 10.38 5.98
N HIS A 41 30.45 9.83 4.80
CA HIS A 41 30.97 8.52 4.39
C HIS A 41 32.50 8.50 4.22
N THR A 42 33.12 9.68 4.02
CA THR A 42 34.59 9.87 3.95
C THR A 42 35.24 10.12 5.32
N HIS A 43 34.47 10.13 6.42
CA HIS A 43 35.02 10.22 7.77
C HIS A 43 35.81 8.94 8.09
N GLU A 44 36.68 8.97 9.10
CA GLU A 44 37.33 7.74 9.57
C GLU A 44 36.28 6.66 9.86
N LYS A 45 36.60 5.41 9.51
CA LYS A 45 35.64 4.30 9.47
C LYS A 45 35.21 3.93 10.89
N LEU A 46 34.10 4.51 11.34
CA LEU A 46 33.44 4.16 12.59
C LEU A 46 32.81 2.78 12.50
N ILE A 47 32.79 2.06 13.63
CA ILE A 47 32.15 0.73 13.74
C ILE A 47 30.65 0.83 13.41
N VAL A 48 30.00 1.93 13.81
CA VAL A 48 28.61 2.27 13.49
C VAL A 48 28.54 3.75 13.15
N ARG A 49 27.88 4.10 12.04
CA ARG A 49 27.48 5.49 11.75
C ARG A 49 26.09 5.72 12.34
N SER A 50 26.00 6.58 13.35
CA SER A 50 24.73 6.88 14.00
C SER A 50 23.85 7.79 13.13
N ARG A 51 22.53 7.70 13.34
CA ARG A 51 21.54 8.63 12.81
C ARG A 51 20.74 9.19 13.97
N GLU A 52 20.35 10.45 13.86
CA GLU A 52 19.57 11.14 14.90
C GLU A 52 18.22 11.56 14.32
N GLY A 53 17.14 10.95 14.81
CA GLY A 53 15.79 11.26 14.36
C GLY A 53 15.04 12.22 15.29
N THR A 54 15.09 11.95 16.58
CA THR A 54 14.36 12.69 17.62
C THR A 54 14.98 14.06 17.87
N ASP A 55 14.14 15.09 17.96
CA ASP A 55 14.53 16.41 18.40
C ASP A 55 14.88 16.39 19.91
N GLY A 56 15.97 17.07 20.27
CA GLY A 56 16.38 17.32 21.65
C GLY A 56 16.04 18.76 22.08
N ALA A 57 16.94 19.39 22.83
CA ALA A 57 16.85 20.85 23.08
C ALA A 57 16.94 21.67 21.78
N THR A 58 17.56 21.09 20.75
CA THR A 58 17.59 21.60 19.38
C THR A 58 17.02 20.56 18.42
N PRO A 59 16.52 20.97 17.24
CA PRO A 59 16.08 20.02 16.22
C PRO A 59 17.18 19.06 15.79
N SER A 60 16.81 17.82 15.45
CA SER A 60 17.77 16.82 14.98
C SER A 60 18.38 17.19 13.64
N GLY A 61 19.60 16.71 13.36
CA GLY A 61 20.24 16.90 12.06
C GLY A 61 19.36 16.40 10.90
N ASN A 62 18.66 15.28 11.11
CA ASN A 62 17.72 14.73 10.13
C ASN A 62 16.52 15.66 9.89
N ALA A 63 15.92 16.21 10.95
CA ALA A 63 14.78 17.12 10.84
C ALA A 63 15.14 18.44 10.13
N VAL A 64 16.33 18.98 10.40
CA VAL A 64 16.84 20.20 9.75
C VAL A 64 17.12 19.94 8.27
N ALA A 65 17.76 18.82 7.94
CA ALA A 65 18.02 18.43 6.55
C ALA A 65 16.71 18.24 5.78
N ALA A 66 15.74 17.51 6.34
CA ALA A 66 14.42 17.33 5.74
C ALA A 66 13.71 18.66 5.48
N TRP A 67 13.72 19.58 6.46
CA TRP A 67 13.12 20.92 6.32
C TRP A 67 13.75 21.76 5.20
N VAL A 68 15.08 21.81 5.15
CA VAL A 68 15.80 22.60 4.16
C VAL A 68 15.64 22.02 2.76
N LEU A 69 15.76 20.70 2.61
CA LEU A 69 15.58 20.01 1.33
C LEU A 69 14.15 20.16 0.80
N ALA A 70 13.15 20.07 1.67
CA ALA A 70 11.75 20.29 1.30
C ALA A 70 11.51 21.69 0.71
N ARG A 71 12.14 22.73 1.27
CA ARG A 71 12.03 24.11 0.75
C ARG A 71 12.87 24.32 -0.51
N LEU A 72 14.09 23.79 -0.54
CA LEU A 72 14.97 23.89 -1.71
C LEU A 72 14.41 23.18 -2.94
N ALA A 73 13.60 22.14 -2.78
CA ALA A 73 12.89 21.51 -3.89
C ALA A 73 12.09 22.52 -4.73
N PHE A 74 11.50 23.55 -4.11
CA PHE A 74 10.75 24.60 -4.81
C PHE A 74 11.63 25.70 -5.42
N HIS A 75 12.77 26.01 -4.81
CA HIS A 75 13.72 26.99 -5.35
C HIS A 75 14.55 26.42 -6.50
N ALA A 76 14.84 25.12 -6.48
CA ALA A 76 15.71 24.46 -7.47
C ALA A 76 14.94 23.61 -8.50
N ASP A 77 13.64 23.33 -8.28
CA ASP A 77 12.84 22.38 -9.09
C ASP A 77 13.53 21.02 -9.23
N ARG A 78 13.99 20.50 -8.09
CA ARG A 78 14.70 19.23 -7.98
C ARG A 78 13.91 18.25 -7.13
N ASP A 79 13.29 17.29 -7.81
CA ASP A 79 12.53 16.22 -7.15
C ASP A 79 13.37 15.38 -6.20
N GLU A 80 14.66 15.21 -6.48
CA GLU A 80 15.59 14.52 -5.57
C GLU A 80 15.67 15.14 -4.17
N PHE A 81 15.57 16.48 -4.03
CA PHE A 81 15.55 17.15 -2.74
C PHE A 81 14.22 16.87 -2.01
N ARG A 82 13.12 16.88 -2.76
CA ARG A 82 11.78 16.54 -2.22
C ARG A 82 11.74 15.09 -1.75
N GLU A 83 12.24 14.16 -2.56
CA GLU A 83 12.32 12.75 -2.22
C GLU A 83 13.19 12.50 -0.99
N ALA A 84 14.36 13.12 -0.92
CA ALA A 84 15.25 12.98 0.22
C ALA A 84 14.62 13.50 1.51
N ALA A 85 13.88 14.61 1.46
CA ALA A 85 13.11 15.11 2.59
C ALA A 85 12.00 14.13 3.02
N VAL A 86 11.25 13.57 2.06
CA VAL A 86 10.21 12.57 2.33
C VAL A 86 10.81 11.29 2.93
N LYS A 87 11.91 10.78 2.36
CA LYS A 87 12.64 9.61 2.88
C LYS A 87 13.14 9.85 4.30
N ALA A 88 13.66 11.04 4.60
CA ALA A 88 14.12 11.41 5.93
C ALA A 88 12.99 11.47 6.98
N ILE A 89 11.79 11.90 6.59
CA ILE A 89 10.59 11.84 7.47
C ILE A 89 10.13 10.40 7.64
N ARG A 90 10.04 9.63 6.55
CA ARG A 90 9.58 8.23 6.56
C ARG A 90 10.48 7.30 7.37
N ALA A 91 11.79 7.53 7.36
CA ALA A 91 12.77 6.78 8.16
C ALA A 91 12.36 6.70 9.65
N TYR A 92 11.68 7.74 10.16
CA TYR A 92 11.21 7.80 11.53
C TYR A 92 9.68 7.75 11.68
N GLY A 93 8.93 7.44 10.61
CA GLY A 93 7.46 7.51 10.60
C GLY A 93 6.77 6.73 11.72
N ARG A 94 7.26 5.53 12.05
CA ARG A 94 6.76 4.73 13.19
C ARG A 94 7.02 5.40 14.54
N HIS A 95 8.15 6.09 14.69
CA HIS A 95 8.52 6.80 15.91
C HIS A 95 7.76 8.11 16.07
N ILE A 96 7.56 8.85 14.97
CA ILE A 96 6.74 10.06 14.93
C ILE A 96 5.31 9.78 15.38
N ALA A 97 4.71 8.69 14.90
CA ALA A 97 3.34 8.30 15.29
C ALA A 97 3.22 7.94 16.78
N ARG A 98 4.30 7.41 17.39
CA ARG A 98 4.32 6.99 18.79
C ARG A 98 4.69 8.12 19.76
N ILE A 99 5.59 9.02 19.36
CA ILE A 99 6.17 10.06 20.23
C ILE A 99 6.22 11.41 19.49
N PRO A 100 5.08 11.94 19.00
CA PRO A 100 5.07 13.09 18.10
C PRO A 100 5.76 14.34 18.68
N ARG A 101 5.72 14.51 20.00
CA ARG A 101 6.41 15.62 20.70
C ARG A 101 7.93 15.59 20.55
N GLY A 102 8.54 14.43 20.36
CA GLY A 102 9.97 14.28 20.13
C GLY A 102 10.39 14.52 18.68
N PHE A 103 9.48 14.95 17.81
CA PHE A 103 9.73 15.15 16.38
C PHE A 103 9.11 16.45 15.85
N ALA A 104 9.00 17.48 16.70
CA ALA A 104 8.33 18.73 16.37
C ALA A 104 8.83 19.36 15.05
N LYS A 105 10.15 19.40 14.79
CA LYS A 105 10.69 19.96 13.55
C LYS A 105 10.42 19.07 12.34
N THR A 106 10.47 17.75 12.53
CA THR A 106 10.10 16.79 11.48
C THR A 106 8.62 16.90 11.12
N LEU A 107 7.76 17.12 12.12
CA LEU A 107 6.34 17.38 11.93
C LEU A 107 6.10 18.70 11.20
N MET A 108 6.87 19.76 11.46
CA MET A 108 6.81 21.00 10.66
C MET A 108 7.16 20.73 9.19
N ALA A 109 8.19 19.91 8.92
CA ALA A 109 8.57 19.55 7.55
C ALA A 109 7.51 18.70 6.86
N LEU A 110 6.91 17.74 7.58
CA LEU A 110 5.78 16.96 7.10
C LEU A 110 4.58 17.87 6.78
N ASP A 111 4.23 18.77 7.70
CA ASP A 111 3.13 19.70 7.57
C ASP A 111 3.30 20.64 6.35
N PHE A 112 4.52 21.13 6.13
CA PHE A 112 4.88 21.89 4.92
C PHE A 112 4.74 21.06 3.63
N LEU A 113 5.21 19.81 3.62
CA LEU A 113 5.12 18.94 2.44
C LEU A 113 3.69 18.51 2.11
N LEU A 114 2.84 18.35 3.12
CA LEU A 114 1.42 18.01 2.95
C LEU A 114 0.61 19.18 2.38
N HIS A 115 0.87 20.40 2.85
CA HIS A 115 0.09 21.58 2.45
C HIS A 115 0.64 22.28 1.19
N GLY A 116 1.96 22.13 0.95
CA GLY A 116 2.72 22.90 -0.02
C GLY A 116 2.89 24.37 0.40
N PRO A 117 3.96 25.05 -0.05
CA PRO A 117 4.15 26.46 0.26
C PRO A 117 3.19 27.36 -0.53
N VAL A 118 2.92 28.53 0.04
CA VAL A 118 2.61 29.74 -0.72
C VAL A 118 3.90 30.20 -1.38
N GLU A 119 3.94 30.16 -2.70
CA GLU A 119 5.07 30.58 -3.50
C GLU A 119 4.97 32.08 -3.74
N VAL A 120 5.96 32.85 -3.33
CA VAL A 120 5.95 34.31 -3.47
C VAL A 120 7.14 34.72 -4.32
N ALA A 121 6.91 35.51 -5.36
CA ALA A 121 7.97 36.11 -6.16
C ALA A 121 7.83 37.63 -6.19
N LEU A 122 8.89 38.35 -5.82
CA LEU A 122 8.97 39.80 -5.94
C LEU A 122 9.86 40.16 -7.12
N ILE A 123 9.30 40.83 -8.12
CA ILE A 123 10.03 41.34 -9.29
C ILE A 123 10.21 42.85 -9.14
N GLY A 124 11.45 43.34 -9.24
CA GLY A 124 11.76 44.77 -9.20
C GLY A 124 13.21 45.06 -8.80
N MET A 125 13.59 46.34 -8.81
CA MET A 125 14.96 46.77 -8.47
C MET A 125 15.08 47.09 -6.97
N PRO A 126 16.03 46.48 -6.24
CA PRO A 126 16.35 46.86 -4.87
C PRO A 126 16.65 48.36 -4.74
N GLY A 127 16.13 49.00 -3.68
CA GLY A 127 16.26 50.44 -3.46
C GLY A 127 15.19 51.31 -4.12
N GLU A 128 14.38 50.78 -5.05
CA GLU A 128 13.22 51.53 -5.54
C GLU A 128 12.14 51.69 -4.44
N PRO A 129 11.50 52.87 -4.32
CA PRO A 129 10.55 53.12 -3.23
C PRO A 129 9.39 52.13 -3.18
N LEU A 130 8.87 51.69 -4.33
CA LEU A 130 7.77 50.73 -4.37
C LEU A 130 8.24 49.31 -4.03
N TYR A 131 9.39 48.88 -4.56
CA TYR A 131 10.00 47.59 -4.27
C TYR A 131 10.22 47.40 -2.76
N GLU A 132 10.80 48.39 -2.08
CA GLU A 132 11.07 48.29 -0.63
C GLU A 132 9.78 48.28 0.20
N ARG A 133 8.71 48.95 -0.25
CA ARG A 133 7.40 48.86 0.41
C ARG A 133 6.79 47.48 0.24
N LEU A 134 6.79 46.93 -0.98
CA LEU A 134 6.29 45.58 -1.24
C LEU A 134 7.07 44.53 -0.45
N ARG A 135 8.42 44.61 -0.45
CA ARG A 135 9.29 43.73 0.32
C ARG A 135 9.00 43.79 1.81
N ARG A 136 8.73 44.98 2.36
CA ARG A 136 8.35 45.13 3.78
C ARG A 136 7.04 44.41 4.07
N GLU A 137 6.01 44.58 3.25
CA GLU A 137 4.70 43.94 3.46
C GLU A 137 4.76 42.41 3.36
N LEU A 138 5.63 41.86 2.49
CA LEU A 138 5.87 40.41 2.41
C LEU A 138 6.33 39.79 3.74
N HIS A 139 7.10 40.55 4.52
CA HIS A 139 7.73 40.07 5.76
C HIS A 139 6.95 40.39 7.04
N GLN A 140 5.87 41.19 6.95
CA GLN A 140 5.03 41.55 8.10
C GLN A 140 4.24 40.35 8.68
N PRO A 141 3.51 39.54 7.89
CA PRO A 141 2.76 38.41 8.43
C PRO A 141 3.63 37.16 8.61
N PHE A 142 3.39 36.43 9.71
CA PHE A 142 3.91 35.07 9.85
C PHE A 142 3.09 34.11 8.98
N LEU A 143 3.76 33.46 8.01
CA LEU A 143 3.16 32.43 7.15
C LEU A 143 3.96 31.15 7.33
N PRO A 144 3.36 30.07 7.89
CA PRO A 144 4.09 28.85 8.24
C PRO A 144 4.57 28.05 7.03
N TYR A 145 3.91 28.20 5.87
CA TYR A 145 4.24 27.50 4.62
C TYR A 145 4.50 28.51 3.51
N ARG A 146 5.68 29.10 3.44
CA ARG A 146 6.05 30.01 2.34
C ARG A 146 7.45 29.73 1.81
N VAL A 147 7.62 30.09 0.54
CA VAL A 147 8.94 30.25 -0.10
C VAL A 147 8.93 31.59 -0.84
N ILE A 148 10.02 32.36 -0.75
CA ILE A 148 10.12 33.70 -1.36
C ILE A 148 11.29 33.74 -2.33
N ALA A 149 11.05 34.16 -3.56
CA ALA A 149 12.07 34.40 -4.58
C ALA A 149 12.10 35.87 -5.03
N TYR A 150 13.27 36.36 -5.41
CA TYR A 150 13.50 37.76 -5.77
C TYR A 150 14.08 37.86 -7.17
N GLY A 151 13.40 38.56 -8.07
CA GLY A 151 13.80 38.71 -9.47
C GLY A 151 14.19 40.13 -9.83
N ASP A 152 15.43 40.33 -10.26
CA ASP A 152 15.88 41.56 -10.92
C ASP A 152 15.46 41.52 -12.41
N PRO A 153 14.65 42.48 -12.89
CA PRO A 153 14.22 42.57 -14.30
C PRO A 153 15.37 42.58 -15.33
N SER A 154 16.55 43.06 -14.93
CA SER A 154 17.75 43.09 -15.78
C SER A 154 18.46 41.73 -15.87
N ALA A 155 18.28 40.85 -14.88
CA ALA A 155 18.86 39.51 -14.81
C ALA A 155 18.00 38.47 -15.55
N THR A 156 17.77 38.70 -16.85
CA THR A 156 16.88 37.89 -17.70
C THR A 156 17.20 36.38 -17.70
N ASP A 157 18.48 36.00 -17.68
CA ASP A 157 18.89 34.59 -17.60
C ASP A 157 18.44 33.93 -16.29
N LEU A 158 18.62 34.62 -15.16
CA LEU A 158 18.22 34.14 -13.84
C LEU A 158 16.69 34.00 -13.74
N LEU A 159 15.95 35.01 -14.22
CA LEU A 159 14.48 34.97 -14.27
C LEU A 159 13.99 33.78 -15.10
N SER A 160 14.65 33.47 -16.21
CA SER A 160 14.25 32.37 -17.09
C SER A 160 14.55 30.98 -16.50
N ARG A 161 15.63 30.86 -15.72
CA ARG A 161 16.07 29.58 -15.15
C ARG A 161 15.38 29.26 -13.83
N HIS A 162 15.15 30.26 -12.97
CA HIS A 162 14.58 30.01 -11.65
C HIS A 162 13.09 29.66 -11.71
N PRO A 163 12.64 28.53 -11.13
CA PRO A 163 11.28 28.01 -11.27
C PRO A 163 10.21 29.01 -10.82
N LEU A 164 10.45 29.70 -9.70
CA LEU A 164 9.52 30.67 -9.15
C LEU A 164 9.59 32.05 -9.83
N LEU A 165 10.49 32.29 -10.78
CA LEU A 165 10.64 33.59 -11.44
C LEU A 165 10.33 33.56 -12.94
N ARG A 166 10.32 32.35 -13.54
CA ARG A 166 10.04 32.17 -14.96
C ARG A 166 8.70 32.77 -15.36
N GLY A 167 8.74 33.64 -16.37
CA GLY A 167 7.55 34.30 -16.91
C GLY A 167 6.99 35.45 -16.06
N LYS A 168 7.70 35.87 -15.00
CA LYS A 168 7.31 37.02 -14.17
C LYS A 168 8.07 38.26 -14.59
N THR A 169 7.37 39.39 -14.66
CA THR A 169 7.92 40.66 -15.16
C THR A 169 7.49 41.82 -14.28
N LEU A 170 7.93 43.03 -14.61
CA LEU A 170 7.31 44.24 -14.09
C LEU A 170 5.87 44.33 -14.60
N VAL A 171 5.00 44.99 -13.84
CA VAL A 171 3.62 45.32 -14.24
C VAL A 171 3.58 46.81 -14.55
N GLN A 172 3.30 47.17 -15.80
CA GLN A 172 3.33 48.58 -16.25
C GLN A 172 4.64 49.31 -15.90
N GLY A 173 5.77 48.59 -15.90
CA GLY A 173 7.08 49.13 -15.54
C GLY A 173 7.34 49.27 -14.04
N GLN A 174 6.43 48.79 -13.19
CA GLN A 174 6.55 48.85 -11.72
C GLN A 174 6.84 47.48 -11.10
N ALA A 175 7.48 47.51 -9.93
CA ALA A 175 7.72 46.32 -9.12
C ALA A 175 6.40 45.62 -8.74
N ALA A 176 6.41 44.29 -8.75
CA ALA A 176 5.20 43.49 -8.57
C ALA A 176 5.47 42.23 -7.73
N VAL A 177 4.48 41.86 -6.92
CA VAL A 177 4.44 40.61 -6.16
C VAL A 177 3.53 39.63 -6.85
N TYR A 178 4.04 38.43 -7.11
CA TYR A 178 3.29 37.29 -7.60
C TYR A 178 3.13 36.29 -6.48
N ILE A 179 1.88 35.98 -6.14
CA ILE A 179 1.55 34.94 -5.16
C ILE A 179 1.01 33.75 -5.96
N CYS A 180 1.70 32.63 -5.85
CA CYS A 180 1.42 31.42 -6.61
C CYS A 180 1.23 30.24 -5.65
N ARG A 181 0.58 29.20 -6.19
CA ARG A 181 0.47 27.90 -5.56
C ARG A 181 0.57 26.85 -6.65
N GLN A 182 1.51 25.92 -6.53
CA GLN A 182 1.75 24.89 -7.54
C GLN A 182 1.98 25.52 -8.92
N PHE A 183 2.82 26.56 -8.98
CA PHE A 183 3.19 27.28 -10.20
C PHE A 183 2.03 27.98 -10.94
N THR A 184 0.84 28.05 -10.33
CA THR A 184 -0.28 28.87 -10.81
C THR A 184 -0.36 30.13 -9.97
N CYS A 185 -0.35 31.29 -10.62
CA CYS A 185 -0.30 32.58 -9.94
C CYS A 185 -1.62 33.33 -10.06
N GLU A 186 -1.93 34.10 -9.01
CA GLU A 186 -2.96 35.13 -9.09
C GLU A 186 -2.47 36.32 -9.91
N ALA A 187 -3.38 37.29 -10.13
CA ALA A 187 -3.00 38.55 -10.73
C ALA A 187 -1.88 39.21 -9.91
N PRO A 188 -0.83 39.74 -10.57
CA PRO A 188 0.28 40.36 -9.86
C PRO A 188 -0.17 41.61 -9.11
N LEU A 189 0.33 41.76 -7.89
CA LEU A 189 -0.02 42.86 -6.99
C LEU A 189 1.08 43.92 -7.01
N THR A 190 0.69 45.16 -7.27
CA THR A 190 1.58 46.33 -7.27
C THR A 190 1.29 47.29 -6.11
N ASP A 191 0.18 47.11 -5.38
CA ASP A 191 -0.15 47.89 -4.19
C ASP A 191 0.27 47.16 -2.90
N PRO A 192 1.14 47.76 -2.05
CA PRO A 192 1.50 47.21 -0.75
C PRO A 192 0.30 46.85 0.15
N ALA A 193 -0.79 47.63 0.13
CA ALA A 193 -1.96 47.37 0.94
C ALA A 193 -2.68 46.07 0.51
N GLU A 194 -2.76 45.84 -0.81
CA GLU A 194 -3.33 44.62 -1.38
C GLU A 194 -2.48 43.40 -1.05
N VAL A 195 -1.15 43.52 -1.12
CA VAL A 195 -0.21 42.46 -0.69
C VAL A 195 -0.42 42.11 0.79
N ALA A 196 -0.47 43.12 1.66
CA ALA A 196 -0.69 42.91 3.09
C ALA A 196 -2.02 42.20 3.37
N GLN A 197 -3.09 42.58 2.67
CA GLN A 197 -4.40 41.96 2.77
C GLN A 197 -4.38 40.51 2.27
N ALA A 198 -3.80 40.26 1.09
CA ALA A 198 -3.69 38.95 0.48
C ALA A 198 -2.94 37.96 1.38
N LEU A 199 -1.85 38.40 2.01
CA LEU A 199 -1.07 37.56 2.93
C LEU A 199 -1.78 37.37 4.29
N ARG A 200 -2.46 38.39 4.83
CA ARG A 200 -3.22 38.26 6.09
C ARG A 200 -4.43 37.35 5.96
N GLN A 201 -5.12 37.36 4.83
CA GLN A 201 -6.21 36.40 4.57
C GLN A 201 -5.69 34.96 4.64
N ARG A 202 -4.52 34.71 4.03
CA ARG A 202 -3.86 33.39 4.06
C ARG A 202 -3.31 33.00 5.43
N ALA A 203 -2.91 33.98 6.26
CA ALA A 203 -2.50 33.75 7.64
C ALA A 203 -3.69 33.51 8.61
N ARG A 204 -4.90 33.98 8.26
CA ARG A 204 -6.11 33.91 9.10
C ARG A 204 -7.07 32.80 8.72
N SER A 205 -6.99 32.25 7.51
CA SER A 205 -7.70 31.02 7.20
C SER A 205 -7.23 29.95 8.20
N PRO A 206 -8.09 29.40 9.06
CA PRO A 206 -7.81 28.09 9.64
C PRO A 206 -7.47 27.19 8.45
N SER A 207 -6.44 26.35 8.56
CA SER A 207 -6.29 25.22 7.65
C SER A 207 -7.69 24.64 7.45
N PRO A 208 -8.16 24.43 6.21
CA PRO A 208 -9.51 23.93 5.99
C PRO A 208 -9.70 22.73 6.91
N GLU A 209 -10.70 22.80 7.80
CA GLU A 209 -11.09 21.69 8.67
C GLU A 209 -11.05 20.41 7.86
N SER A 210 -10.14 19.50 8.22
CA SER A 210 -10.06 18.08 7.88
C SER A 210 -10.74 17.59 6.57
N SER A 211 -10.64 18.36 5.48
CA SER A 211 -10.59 17.76 4.17
C SER A 211 -9.25 17.04 4.13
N GLY A 212 -9.27 15.73 4.43
CA GLY A 212 -8.13 14.83 4.28
C GLY A 212 -7.44 15.08 2.93
N PRO A 213 -6.16 14.65 2.78
CA PRO A 213 -5.22 15.20 1.81
C PRO A 213 -5.94 15.50 0.50
N LYS A 214 -6.18 16.79 0.24
CA LYS A 214 -6.52 17.21 -1.11
C LYS A 214 -5.32 16.77 -1.91
N SER A 215 -5.55 15.76 -2.75
CA SER A 215 -4.78 15.56 -3.97
C SER A 215 -4.39 16.93 -4.49
N SER A 216 -3.14 17.10 -4.91
CA SER A 216 -2.75 18.24 -5.72
C SER A 216 -3.92 18.59 -6.65
N PRO A 217 -4.33 19.86 -6.83
CA PRO A 217 -5.00 20.22 -8.06
C PRO A 217 -3.96 20.02 -9.17
N GLY A 218 -3.74 18.76 -9.52
CA GLY A 218 -3.68 18.42 -10.92
C GLY A 218 -4.86 19.16 -11.54
N ARG A 219 -4.59 19.83 -12.66
CA ARG A 219 -5.60 20.08 -13.68
C ARG A 219 -6.69 19.02 -13.52
N PRO A 220 -8.00 19.36 -13.52
CA PRO A 220 -9.04 18.34 -13.51
C PRO A 220 -8.59 17.29 -14.53
N ARG A 221 -8.12 16.13 -14.03
CA ARG A 221 -7.70 15.06 -14.92
C ARG A 221 -9.04 14.70 -15.51
N SER A 222 -9.28 15.13 -16.74
CA SER A 222 -10.45 14.71 -17.48
C SER A 222 -10.51 13.21 -17.29
N GLN A 223 -11.54 12.73 -16.59
CA GLN A 223 -11.69 11.30 -16.34
C GLN A 223 -11.51 10.60 -17.67
N LEU A 224 -10.70 9.54 -17.68
CA LEU A 224 -10.50 8.73 -18.86
C LEU A 224 -11.88 8.18 -19.25
N SER A 225 -12.40 8.68 -20.37
CA SER A 225 -13.68 8.26 -20.92
C SER A 225 -13.57 6.87 -21.52
N GLY A 226 -14.66 6.11 -21.44
CA GLY A 226 -14.73 4.76 -22.00
C GLY A 226 -14.43 3.67 -20.98
N ALA A 227 -14.52 2.44 -21.47
CA ALA A 227 -14.37 1.20 -20.72
C ALA A 227 -13.77 0.14 -21.65
N ALA A 228 -13.33 -0.99 -21.10
CA ALA A 228 -12.88 -2.15 -21.87
C ALA A 228 -13.95 -2.59 -22.88
N THR A 229 -13.54 -2.87 -24.12
CA THR A 229 -14.42 -3.39 -25.18
C THR A 229 -13.91 -4.73 -25.72
N PRO A 230 -14.78 -5.58 -26.28
CA PRO A 230 -14.34 -6.80 -26.97
C PRO A 230 -13.32 -6.51 -28.07
N GLU A 231 -13.52 -5.44 -28.82
CA GLU A 231 -12.62 -5.02 -29.90
C GLU A 231 -11.27 -4.57 -29.36
N GLY A 232 -11.23 -3.67 -28.38
CA GLY A 232 -9.99 -3.13 -27.81
C GLY A 232 -9.19 -4.23 -27.10
N THR A 233 -9.82 -5.00 -26.22
CA THR A 233 -9.15 -6.10 -25.53
C THR A 233 -8.65 -7.20 -26.48
N GLY A 234 -9.39 -7.50 -27.55
CA GLY A 234 -8.96 -8.42 -28.61
C GLY A 234 -7.79 -7.89 -29.44
N GLN A 235 -7.78 -6.59 -29.74
CA GLN A 235 -6.67 -5.93 -30.43
C GLN A 235 -5.39 -5.93 -29.57
N TYR A 236 -5.52 -5.66 -28.27
CA TYR A 236 -4.41 -5.76 -27.32
C TYR A 236 -3.78 -7.16 -27.34
N ALA A 237 -4.60 -8.21 -27.19
CA ALA A 237 -4.13 -9.59 -27.19
C ALA A 237 -3.44 -9.94 -28.53
N SER A 238 -4.05 -9.54 -29.65
CA SER A 238 -3.50 -9.76 -31.00
C SER A 238 -2.14 -9.07 -31.18
N ARG A 239 -1.98 -7.83 -30.67
CA ARG A 239 -0.71 -7.09 -30.71
C ARG A 239 0.38 -7.78 -29.91
N ILE A 240 0.06 -8.32 -28.74
CA ILE A 240 1.02 -9.06 -27.90
C ILE A 240 1.44 -10.37 -28.58
N LEU A 241 0.49 -11.11 -29.15
CA LEU A 241 0.77 -12.35 -29.88
C LEU A 241 1.62 -12.11 -31.13
N ALA A 242 1.49 -10.97 -31.79
CA ALA A 242 2.26 -10.64 -32.99
C ALA A 242 3.68 -10.14 -32.70
N THR A 243 3.92 -9.51 -31.55
CA THR A 243 5.21 -8.85 -31.24
C THR A 243 6.14 -9.67 -30.36
N ALA A 244 5.62 -10.65 -29.61
CA ALA A 244 6.43 -11.45 -28.70
C ALA A 244 7.33 -12.47 -29.44
N PRO A 245 8.64 -12.56 -29.12
CA PRO A 245 9.55 -13.55 -29.71
C PRO A 245 9.09 -15.01 -29.51
N GLN A 246 8.42 -15.26 -28.40
CA GLN A 246 7.71 -16.50 -28.09
C GLN A 246 6.29 -16.12 -27.65
N PRO A 247 5.30 -16.21 -28.55
CA PRO A 247 3.96 -15.69 -28.28
C PRO A 247 3.24 -16.55 -27.23
N PRO A 248 2.56 -15.93 -26.23
CA PRO A 248 1.78 -16.64 -25.25
C PRO A 248 0.42 -17.08 -25.84
N ILE A 249 0.44 -18.06 -26.75
CA ILE A 249 -0.76 -18.50 -27.51
C ILE A 249 -1.93 -18.94 -26.63
N HIS A 250 -1.65 -19.44 -25.42
CA HIS A 250 -2.64 -19.84 -24.43
C HIS A 250 -2.80 -18.80 -23.31
N GLY A 251 -2.14 -17.65 -23.43
CA GLY A 251 -2.03 -16.64 -22.39
C GLY A 251 -3.25 -15.76 -22.20
N PHE A 252 -4.21 -15.83 -23.12
CA PHE A 252 -5.44 -15.03 -23.11
C PHE A 252 -6.69 -15.92 -23.13
N THR A 253 -7.79 -15.41 -22.57
CA THR A 253 -9.09 -16.10 -22.53
C THR A 253 -10.23 -15.08 -22.47
N SER A 254 -11.46 -15.51 -22.71
CA SER A 254 -12.65 -14.67 -22.47
C SER A 254 -12.87 -14.46 -20.98
N LEU A 255 -13.23 -13.25 -20.58
CA LEU A 255 -13.71 -12.92 -19.25
C LEU A 255 -15.18 -13.36 -19.12
N GLY A 256 -15.40 -14.66 -18.92
CA GLY A 256 -16.74 -15.25 -18.85
C GLY A 256 -17.52 -14.98 -20.14
N SER A 257 -18.80 -14.59 -20.00
CA SER A 257 -19.71 -14.21 -21.09
C SER A 257 -19.65 -12.73 -21.50
N THR A 258 -18.65 -11.95 -21.03
CA THR A 258 -18.57 -10.51 -21.34
C THR A 258 -18.09 -10.19 -22.75
N GLY A 259 -17.43 -11.16 -23.42
CA GLY A 259 -16.74 -10.95 -24.69
C GLY A 259 -15.39 -10.23 -24.59
N LEU A 260 -14.99 -9.78 -23.40
CA LEU A 260 -13.68 -9.17 -23.17
C LEU A 260 -12.58 -10.23 -23.18
N THR A 261 -11.46 -9.96 -23.85
CA THR A 261 -10.29 -10.85 -23.85
C THR A 261 -9.29 -10.42 -22.78
N VAL A 262 -8.98 -11.31 -21.84
CA VAL A 262 -8.12 -11.02 -20.69
C VAL A 262 -6.95 -11.98 -20.58
N SER A 263 -5.84 -11.49 -20.04
CA SER A 263 -4.67 -12.31 -19.71
C SER A 263 -4.98 -13.32 -18.60
N ARG A 264 -4.46 -14.54 -18.71
CA ARG A 264 -4.62 -15.60 -17.69
C ARG A 264 -3.83 -15.33 -16.41
N ILE A 265 -2.85 -14.43 -16.45
CA ILE A 265 -2.23 -13.83 -15.25
C ILE A 265 -2.62 -12.35 -15.22
N GLY A 266 -3.18 -11.91 -14.10
CA GLY A 266 -3.60 -10.53 -13.85
C GLY A 266 -2.73 -9.86 -12.81
N PHE A 267 -2.66 -8.53 -12.86
CA PHE A 267 -1.88 -7.73 -11.92
C PHE A 267 -2.70 -7.47 -10.66
N GLY A 268 -2.39 -8.20 -9.59
CA GLY A 268 -2.97 -7.96 -8.27
C GLY A 268 -2.24 -6.82 -7.55
N SER A 269 -2.94 -5.74 -7.23
CA SER A 269 -2.34 -4.53 -6.66
C SER A 269 -2.37 -4.45 -5.12
N TYR A 270 -2.57 -5.58 -4.44
CA TYR A 270 -2.45 -5.60 -2.97
C TYR A 270 -1.02 -5.25 -2.53
N ARG A 271 -0.89 -4.24 -1.66
CA ARG A 271 0.39 -3.62 -1.22
C ARG A 271 1.18 -2.95 -2.35
N VAL A 272 0.46 -2.41 -3.34
CA VAL A 272 0.97 -1.44 -4.31
C VAL A 272 0.59 -0.04 -3.81
N ASP A 273 1.53 0.88 -3.91
CA ASP A 273 1.42 2.26 -3.43
C ASP A 273 2.31 3.18 -4.26
N LEU A 274 2.11 4.49 -4.13
CA LEU A 274 2.90 5.53 -4.77
C LEU A 274 4.29 5.71 -4.12
N ASP A 275 4.56 5.03 -3.01
CA ASP A 275 5.76 5.23 -2.21
C ASP A 275 6.98 4.50 -2.77
N HIS A 276 6.75 3.50 -3.63
CA HIS A 276 7.79 2.69 -4.25
C HIS A 276 7.69 2.74 -5.77
N GLU A 277 8.63 3.42 -6.43
CA GLU A 277 8.66 3.53 -7.89
C GLU A 277 8.71 2.17 -8.60
N GLU A 278 9.32 1.15 -7.97
CA GLU A 278 9.30 -0.23 -8.49
C GLU A 278 7.89 -0.76 -8.77
N HIS A 279 6.89 -0.36 -7.97
CA HIS A 279 5.50 -0.77 -8.16
C HIS A 279 4.94 -0.23 -9.48
N ARG A 280 5.20 1.05 -9.76
CA ARG A 280 4.79 1.74 -10.98
C ARG A 280 5.48 1.10 -12.20
N LEU A 281 6.80 0.92 -12.12
CA LEU A 281 7.59 0.28 -13.18
C LEU A 281 7.12 -1.15 -13.47
N ALA A 282 6.77 -1.92 -12.44
CA ALA A 282 6.24 -3.27 -12.61
C ALA A 282 4.87 -3.27 -13.29
N LEU A 283 3.97 -2.35 -12.94
CA LEU A 283 2.68 -2.21 -13.61
C LEU A 283 2.83 -1.84 -15.09
N ILE A 284 3.70 -0.88 -15.41
CA ILE A 284 4.01 -0.49 -16.80
C ILE A 284 4.54 -1.69 -17.58
N LYS A 285 5.51 -2.43 -17.00
CA LYS A 285 6.06 -3.63 -17.63
C LYS A 285 4.99 -4.69 -17.86
N ALA A 286 4.13 -4.95 -16.87
CA ALA A 286 3.05 -5.93 -17.00
C ALA A 286 2.09 -5.57 -18.16
N LEU A 287 1.67 -4.31 -18.23
CA LEU A 287 0.82 -3.80 -19.32
C LEU A 287 1.50 -3.88 -20.70
N ARG A 288 2.82 -3.68 -20.78
CA ARG A 288 3.57 -3.80 -22.04
C ARG A 288 3.78 -5.26 -22.46
N GLU A 289 3.78 -6.20 -21.52
CA GLU A 289 4.16 -7.60 -21.77
C GLU A 289 2.99 -8.59 -21.78
N GLY A 290 1.76 -8.08 -21.81
CA GLY A 290 0.58 -8.90 -22.06
C GLY A 290 -0.34 -9.10 -20.86
N CYS A 291 -0.22 -8.29 -19.81
CA CYS A 291 -1.17 -8.28 -18.69
C CYS A 291 -2.18 -7.13 -18.85
N ASN A 292 -3.41 -7.43 -19.25
CA ASN A 292 -4.46 -6.41 -19.41
C ASN A 292 -5.62 -6.52 -18.42
N LEU A 293 -5.54 -7.40 -17.42
CA LEU A 293 -6.47 -7.43 -16.29
C LEU A 293 -5.77 -6.91 -15.04
N LEU A 294 -6.24 -5.77 -14.53
CA LEU A 294 -5.73 -5.14 -13.31
C LEU A 294 -6.76 -5.28 -12.18
N ASP A 295 -6.32 -5.79 -11.04
CA ASP A 295 -7.17 -6.00 -9.86
C ASP A 295 -6.73 -5.10 -8.70
N THR A 296 -7.67 -4.35 -8.13
CA THR A 296 -7.45 -3.39 -7.04
C THR A 296 -8.64 -3.34 -6.08
N SER A 297 -8.59 -2.52 -5.04
CA SER A 297 -9.70 -2.30 -4.11
C SER A 297 -9.51 -1.00 -3.33
N THR A 298 -10.61 -0.42 -2.87
CA THR A 298 -10.59 0.80 -2.05
C THR A 298 -9.82 0.66 -0.74
N ASN A 299 -9.65 -0.54 -0.20
CA ASN A 299 -8.91 -0.77 1.03
C ASN A 299 -7.41 -1.04 0.82
N TYR A 300 -6.94 -1.22 -0.42
CA TYR A 300 -5.54 -1.50 -0.70
C TYR A 300 -4.72 -0.20 -0.57
N GLY A 301 -4.02 -0.08 0.57
CA GLY A 301 -3.29 1.13 0.92
C GLY A 301 -4.21 2.34 1.12
N ASP A 302 -5.46 2.15 1.58
CA ASP A 302 -6.46 3.24 1.67
C ASP A 302 -6.72 3.96 0.32
N GLY A 303 -6.64 3.20 -0.78
CA GLY A 303 -6.88 3.68 -2.14
C GLY A 303 -5.61 4.02 -2.94
N GLU A 304 -4.42 3.91 -2.35
CA GLU A 304 -3.16 4.22 -3.03
C GLU A 304 -2.92 3.35 -4.27
N SER A 305 -3.29 2.07 -4.23
CA SER A 305 -3.16 1.19 -5.41
C SER A 305 -4.03 1.64 -6.60
N GLU A 306 -5.21 2.22 -6.33
CA GLU A 306 -6.08 2.79 -7.36
C GLU A 306 -5.44 4.05 -7.97
N HIS A 307 -4.77 4.87 -7.17
CA HIS A 307 -4.01 6.01 -7.66
C HIS A 307 -2.84 5.61 -8.56
N VAL A 308 -2.08 4.57 -8.17
CA VAL A 308 -0.99 4.03 -9.01
C VAL A 308 -1.54 3.58 -10.36
N ILE A 309 -2.59 2.77 -10.38
CA ILE A 309 -3.22 2.28 -11.61
C ILE A 309 -3.71 3.45 -12.47
N GLY A 310 -4.48 4.38 -11.90
CA GLY A 310 -5.00 5.53 -12.63
C GLY A 310 -3.90 6.41 -13.22
N SER A 311 -2.79 6.60 -12.49
CA SER A 311 -1.64 7.39 -12.97
C SER A 311 -0.92 6.73 -14.15
N VAL A 312 -0.70 5.41 -14.09
CA VAL A 312 -0.03 4.65 -15.16
C VAL A 312 -0.90 4.57 -16.40
N LEU A 313 -2.21 4.34 -16.25
CA LEU A 313 -3.14 4.34 -17.38
C LEU A 313 -3.19 5.70 -18.07
N ALA A 314 -3.30 6.79 -17.29
CA ALA A 314 -3.32 8.13 -17.85
C ALA A 314 -2.03 8.44 -18.63
N GLU A 315 -0.87 8.00 -18.12
CA GLU A 315 0.40 8.12 -18.80
C GLU A 315 0.43 7.35 -20.13
N LEU A 316 0.18 6.02 -20.09
CA LEU A 316 0.28 5.16 -21.27
C LEU A 316 -0.76 5.50 -22.35
N ILE A 317 -1.92 6.03 -21.97
CA ILE A 317 -2.92 6.53 -22.91
C ILE A 317 -2.47 7.87 -23.51
N THR A 318 -1.89 8.76 -22.71
CA THR A 318 -1.35 10.04 -23.20
C THR A 318 -0.19 9.82 -24.16
N THR A 319 0.69 8.85 -23.89
CA THR A 319 1.79 8.46 -24.78
C THR A 319 1.36 7.59 -25.96
N ARG A 320 0.06 7.26 -26.07
CA ARG A 320 -0.54 6.41 -27.12
C ARG A 320 0.05 5.00 -27.18
N GLU A 321 0.56 4.50 -26.06
CA GLU A 321 1.01 3.11 -25.93
C GLU A 321 -0.17 2.16 -25.67
N LEU A 322 -1.25 2.68 -25.09
CA LEU A 322 -2.49 1.95 -24.82
C LEU A 322 -3.70 2.84 -25.10
N THR A 323 -4.86 2.21 -25.27
CA THR A 323 -6.15 2.88 -25.20
C THR A 323 -6.99 2.32 -24.05
N ARG A 324 -7.93 3.12 -23.51
CA ARG A 324 -8.73 2.74 -22.34
C ARG A 324 -9.51 1.44 -22.54
N ASP A 325 -9.93 1.16 -23.77
CA ASP A 325 -10.72 0.00 -24.16
C ASP A 325 -9.92 -1.32 -24.24
N GLU A 326 -8.59 -1.26 -24.12
CA GLU A 326 -7.69 -2.42 -24.14
C GLU A 326 -7.50 -3.10 -22.77
N VAL A 327 -7.80 -2.39 -21.68
CA VAL A 327 -7.46 -2.81 -20.31
C VAL A 327 -8.71 -2.99 -19.46
N VAL A 328 -8.83 -4.12 -18.79
CA VAL A 328 -9.91 -4.44 -17.85
C VAL A 328 -9.49 -4.10 -16.43
N ILE A 329 -10.27 -3.23 -15.78
CA ILE A 329 -10.06 -2.80 -14.40
C ILE A 329 -11.12 -3.40 -13.47
N VAL A 330 -10.66 -4.18 -12.51
CA VAL A 330 -11.47 -4.77 -11.44
C VAL A 330 -11.16 -4.02 -10.15
N SER A 331 -12.14 -3.31 -9.58
CA SER A 331 -12.04 -2.77 -8.22
C SER A 331 -13.09 -3.40 -7.30
N LYS A 332 -12.91 -3.22 -5.98
CA LYS A 332 -13.77 -3.82 -4.96
C LYS A 332 -14.11 -2.82 -3.87
N ILE A 333 -15.36 -2.87 -3.43
CA ILE A 333 -15.94 -1.98 -2.42
C ILE A 333 -16.61 -2.81 -1.30
N GLY A 334 -16.68 -2.26 -0.10
CA GLY A 334 -17.40 -2.88 1.03
C GLY A 334 -16.65 -2.85 2.37
N TYR A 335 -15.33 -2.72 2.35
CA TYR A 335 -14.55 -2.49 3.56
C TYR A 335 -14.72 -1.07 4.09
N VAL A 336 -14.87 -0.95 5.41
CA VAL A 336 -14.92 0.32 6.12
C VAL A 336 -13.63 0.42 6.96
N GLN A 337 -12.58 0.95 6.34
CA GLN A 337 -11.23 1.09 6.89
C GLN A 337 -10.66 2.48 6.60
N GLY A 338 -9.55 2.85 7.25
CA GLY A 338 -8.84 4.11 6.96
C GLY A 338 -9.75 5.33 6.99
N ARG A 339 -9.75 6.12 5.90
CA ARG A 339 -10.61 7.31 5.76
C ARG A 339 -12.10 6.99 5.82
N ALA A 340 -12.52 5.84 5.29
CA ALA A 340 -13.92 5.41 5.32
C ALA A 340 -14.38 5.06 6.76
N LEU A 341 -13.49 4.48 7.58
CA LEU A 341 -13.79 4.20 8.99
C LEU A 341 -13.94 5.48 9.80
N ALA A 342 -13.05 6.45 9.62
CA ALA A 342 -13.17 7.75 10.30
C ALA A 342 -14.52 8.42 9.99
N ARG A 343 -14.94 8.39 8.72
CA ARG A 343 -16.24 8.93 8.30
C ARG A 343 -17.42 8.14 8.87
N ALA A 344 -17.36 6.81 8.85
CA ALA A 344 -18.42 5.98 9.41
C ALA A 344 -18.60 6.22 10.92
N LYS A 345 -17.51 6.40 11.67
CA LYS A 345 -17.53 6.78 13.09
C LYS A 345 -18.17 8.15 13.29
N ALA A 346 -17.76 9.16 12.52
CA ALA A 346 -18.33 10.50 12.61
C ALA A 346 -19.84 10.52 12.31
N ARG A 347 -20.30 9.72 11.33
CA ARG A 347 -21.72 9.55 11.03
C ARG A 347 -22.51 8.89 12.16
N GLU A 348 -21.92 7.88 12.80
CA GLU A 348 -22.51 7.23 13.97
C GLU A 348 -22.61 8.19 15.16
N GLU A 349 -21.55 8.95 15.44
CA GLU A 349 -21.53 9.99 16.48
C GLU A 349 -22.56 11.10 16.22
N ALA A 350 -22.81 11.43 14.96
CA ALA A 350 -23.85 12.36 14.54
C ALA A 350 -25.28 11.78 14.52
N GLY A 351 -25.47 10.53 14.95
CA GLY A 351 -26.78 9.87 15.00
C GLY A 351 -27.33 9.40 13.65
N ASN A 352 -26.49 9.31 12.62
CA ASN A 352 -26.88 8.89 11.26
C ASN A 352 -25.93 7.80 10.69
N PRO A 353 -25.82 6.63 11.36
CA PRO A 353 -24.95 5.55 10.92
C PRO A 353 -25.40 4.96 9.57
N PHE A 354 -24.46 4.40 8.82
CA PHE A 354 -24.81 3.63 7.62
C PHE A 354 -25.70 2.43 7.99
N PRO A 355 -26.79 2.17 7.26
CA PRO A 355 -27.60 0.99 7.50
C PRO A 355 -26.80 -0.30 7.30
N GLU A 356 -27.20 -1.36 8.01
CA GLU A 356 -26.65 -2.72 7.86
C GLU A 356 -25.13 -2.86 8.12
N LEU A 357 -24.49 -1.84 8.71
CA LEU A 357 -23.08 -1.84 9.07
C LEU A 357 -22.73 -3.00 10.01
N VAL A 358 -21.68 -3.75 9.65
CA VAL A 358 -21.14 -4.88 10.43
C VAL A 358 -19.83 -4.46 11.08
N LYS A 359 -19.74 -4.61 12.41
CA LYS A 359 -18.55 -4.27 13.21
C LYS A 359 -17.86 -5.55 13.67
N TYR A 360 -17.19 -6.23 12.75
CA TYR A 360 -16.58 -7.53 12.99
C TYR A 360 -15.48 -7.49 14.07
N GLY A 361 -14.70 -6.41 14.13
CA GLY A 361 -13.64 -6.25 15.13
C GLY A 361 -13.16 -4.81 15.30
N GLU A 362 -12.21 -4.61 16.22
CA GLU A 362 -11.60 -3.30 16.47
C GLU A 362 -10.89 -2.78 15.20
N GLY A 363 -11.39 -1.68 14.64
CA GLY A 363 -10.85 -1.10 13.40
C GLY A 363 -11.22 -1.85 12.10
N VAL A 364 -12.06 -2.90 12.18
CA VAL A 364 -12.47 -3.70 11.02
C VAL A 364 -13.99 -3.71 10.91
N TRP A 365 -14.51 -2.77 10.12
CA TRP A 365 -15.94 -2.64 9.82
C TRP A 365 -16.21 -3.01 8.36
N HIS A 366 -17.46 -3.37 8.06
CA HIS A 366 -17.89 -3.80 6.73
C HIS A 366 -19.32 -3.32 6.44
N CYS A 367 -19.60 -2.92 5.20
CA CYS A 367 -20.93 -2.50 4.78
C CYS A 367 -21.10 -2.70 3.28
N ILE A 368 -22.22 -3.31 2.87
CA ILE A 368 -22.64 -3.42 1.46
C ILE A 368 -23.97 -2.74 1.18
N HIS A 369 -24.43 -1.90 2.11
CA HIS A 369 -25.66 -1.14 1.90
C HIS A 369 -25.48 -0.12 0.77
N PRO A 370 -26.45 0.07 -0.14
CA PRO A 370 -26.35 1.00 -1.28
C PRO A 370 -25.87 2.41 -0.93
N GLU A 371 -26.28 2.94 0.22
CA GLU A 371 -25.84 4.27 0.68
C GLU A 371 -24.31 4.37 0.85
N PHE A 372 -23.69 3.34 1.44
CA PHE A 372 -22.23 3.30 1.59
C PHE A 372 -21.54 2.99 0.25
N LEU A 373 -22.11 2.06 -0.52
CA LEU A 373 -21.54 1.66 -1.82
C LEU A 373 -21.51 2.82 -2.82
N HIS A 374 -22.51 3.70 -2.79
CA HIS A 374 -22.55 4.89 -3.64
C HIS A 374 -21.33 5.79 -3.46
N GLU A 375 -20.96 6.06 -2.20
CA GLU A 375 -19.78 6.85 -1.88
C GLU A 375 -18.49 6.13 -2.25
N GLN A 376 -18.40 4.81 -1.97
CA GLN A 376 -17.21 4.02 -2.28
C GLN A 376 -16.91 3.96 -3.78
N LEU A 377 -17.94 3.73 -4.62
CA LEU A 377 -17.77 3.68 -6.07
C LEU A 377 -17.35 5.05 -6.61
N ALA A 378 -17.95 6.14 -6.12
CA ALA A 378 -17.57 7.50 -6.54
C ALA A 378 -16.09 7.80 -6.25
N HIS A 379 -15.62 7.46 -5.04
CA HIS A 379 -14.21 7.66 -4.68
C HIS A 379 -13.26 6.72 -5.45
N SER A 380 -13.68 5.48 -5.73
CA SER A 380 -12.88 4.54 -6.54
C SER A 380 -12.67 5.08 -7.97
N LEU A 381 -13.73 5.54 -8.63
CA LEU A 381 -13.68 6.16 -9.95
C LEU A 381 -12.78 7.41 -9.97
N ASP A 382 -12.88 8.25 -8.93
CA ASP A 382 -12.03 9.44 -8.79
C ASP A 382 -10.54 9.08 -8.65
N ARG A 383 -10.20 8.14 -7.76
CA ARG A 383 -8.80 7.72 -7.56
C ARG A 383 -8.19 7.06 -8.79
N LEU A 384 -8.96 6.23 -9.49
CA LEU A 384 -8.58 5.60 -10.76
C LEU A 384 -8.57 6.59 -11.93
N GLY A 385 -9.21 7.76 -11.79
CA GLY A 385 -9.38 8.73 -12.86
C GLY A 385 -10.25 8.20 -14.02
N LEU A 386 -11.27 7.40 -13.73
CA LEU A 386 -12.14 6.75 -14.73
C LEU A 386 -13.56 7.30 -14.70
N ALA A 387 -14.20 7.40 -15.86
CA ALA A 387 -15.64 7.67 -15.95
C ALA A 387 -16.47 6.38 -15.71
N THR A 388 -15.95 5.24 -16.16
CA THR A 388 -16.61 3.93 -16.07
C THR A 388 -15.63 2.88 -15.56
N LEU A 389 -16.05 2.13 -14.54
CA LEU A 389 -15.34 0.95 -14.04
C LEU A 389 -15.80 -0.29 -14.82
N ASP A 390 -14.86 -1.18 -15.19
CA ASP A 390 -15.23 -2.39 -15.94
C ASP A 390 -15.90 -3.42 -15.03
N VAL A 391 -15.31 -3.68 -13.86
CA VAL A 391 -15.86 -4.65 -12.90
C VAL A 391 -15.80 -4.09 -11.48
N CYS A 392 -16.93 -4.12 -10.77
CA CYS A 392 -17.00 -3.81 -9.35
C CYS A 392 -17.37 -5.06 -8.55
N LEU A 393 -16.51 -5.49 -7.63
CA LEU A 393 -16.80 -6.61 -6.73
C LEU A 393 -17.24 -6.12 -5.36
N LEU A 394 -18.28 -6.73 -4.80
CA LEU A 394 -18.54 -6.63 -3.35
C LEU A 394 -17.47 -7.42 -2.60
N HIS A 395 -16.72 -6.74 -1.73
CA HIS A 395 -15.52 -7.30 -1.11
C HIS A 395 -15.89 -7.99 0.22
N ASN A 396 -15.75 -9.32 0.25
CA ASN A 396 -15.95 -10.21 1.39
C ASN A 396 -17.27 -9.96 2.15
N PRO A 397 -18.45 -10.02 1.48
CA PRO A 397 -19.72 -9.81 2.15
C PRO A 397 -19.95 -10.78 3.32
N GLU A 398 -19.29 -11.95 3.32
CA GLU A 398 -19.38 -12.95 4.37
C GLU A 398 -18.95 -12.47 5.77
N TYR A 399 -18.35 -11.27 5.94
CA TYR A 399 -18.15 -10.70 7.28
C TYR A 399 -19.43 -10.59 8.10
N PHE A 400 -20.59 -10.47 7.45
CA PHE A 400 -21.89 -10.58 8.11
C PHE A 400 -22.11 -11.96 8.75
N LEU A 401 -21.79 -13.04 8.02
CA LEU A 401 -21.87 -14.42 8.53
C LEU A 401 -20.83 -14.66 9.62
N ALA A 402 -19.62 -14.12 9.45
CA ALA A 402 -18.54 -14.21 10.43
C ALA A 402 -18.90 -13.52 11.76
N ASP A 403 -19.48 -12.31 11.71
CA ASP A 403 -20.00 -11.60 12.90
C ASP A 403 -21.13 -12.39 13.57
N ALA A 404 -22.06 -12.95 12.79
CA ALA A 404 -23.15 -13.78 13.32
C ALA A 404 -22.63 -15.03 14.04
N LYS A 405 -21.68 -15.75 13.43
CA LYS A 405 -21.00 -16.91 14.03
C LYS A 405 -20.27 -16.54 15.32
N ASN A 406 -19.56 -15.41 15.34
CA ASN A 406 -18.84 -14.94 16.53
C ASN A 406 -19.78 -14.61 17.69
N ARG A 407 -20.95 -14.02 17.41
CA ARG A 407 -21.97 -13.71 18.43
C ARG A 407 -22.74 -14.93 18.90
N THR A 408 -22.88 -15.95 18.05
CA THR A 408 -23.62 -17.16 18.39
C THR A 408 -22.89 -18.40 17.85
N PRO A 409 -21.84 -18.90 18.53
CA PRO A 409 -21.01 -20.00 18.02
C PRO A 409 -21.77 -21.33 17.83
N ALA A 410 -22.85 -21.57 18.58
CA ALA A 410 -23.68 -22.77 18.52
C ALA A 410 -25.05 -22.49 17.88
N MET A 411 -25.08 -21.99 16.64
CA MET A 411 -26.33 -21.72 15.92
C MET A 411 -27.11 -23.00 15.65
N THR A 412 -28.43 -22.96 15.85
CA THR A 412 -29.31 -24.05 15.40
C THR A 412 -29.39 -24.07 13.87
N PRO A 413 -29.72 -25.22 13.25
CA PRO A 413 -29.92 -25.27 11.80
C PRO A 413 -30.97 -24.28 11.27
N SER A 414 -31.97 -23.91 12.09
CA SER A 414 -32.95 -22.88 11.70
C SER A 414 -32.33 -21.49 11.71
N ALA A 415 -31.62 -21.12 12.78
CA ALA A 415 -30.96 -19.82 12.87
C ALA A 415 -29.92 -19.63 11.74
N LEU A 416 -29.21 -20.70 11.36
CA LEU A 416 -28.28 -20.67 10.22
C LEU A 416 -29.00 -20.47 8.88
N ARG A 417 -30.20 -21.03 8.69
CA ARG A 417 -31.00 -20.76 7.48
C ARG A 417 -31.44 -19.30 7.45
N ASP A 418 -31.94 -18.77 8.55
CA ASP A 418 -32.46 -17.40 8.64
C ASP A 418 -31.35 -16.37 8.39
N ILE A 419 -30.16 -16.56 8.98
CA ILE A 419 -29.02 -15.65 8.74
C ILE A 419 -28.52 -15.71 7.30
N ARG A 420 -28.54 -16.90 6.67
CA ARG A 420 -28.17 -17.05 5.25
C ARG A 420 -29.20 -16.39 4.34
N GLN A 421 -30.50 -16.50 4.66
CA GLN A 421 -31.55 -15.78 3.93
C GLN A 421 -31.34 -14.27 4.00
N GLU A 422 -31.05 -13.74 5.18
CA GLU A 422 -30.75 -12.32 5.34
C GLU A 422 -29.47 -11.90 4.58
N PHE A 423 -28.42 -12.73 4.61
CA PHE A 423 -27.21 -12.50 3.84
C PHE A 423 -27.47 -12.34 2.33
N TYR A 424 -28.24 -13.26 1.72
CA TYR A 424 -28.56 -13.16 0.29
C TYR A 424 -29.57 -12.05 -0.03
N ARG A 425 -30.46 -11.71 0.90
CA ARG A 425 -31.31 -10.51 0.76
C ARG A 425 -30.47 -9.23 0.72
N ARG A 426 -29.44 -9.11 1.57
CA ARG A 426 -28.48 -7.98 1.53
C ARG A 426 -27.70 -7.93 0.22
N LEU A 427 -27.27 -9.09 -0.28
CA LEU A 427 -26.62 -9.17 -1.60
C LEU A 427 -27.55 -8.73 -2.73
N GLN A 428 -28.80 -9.23 -2.75
CA GLN A 428 -29.79 -8.78 -3.74
C GLN A 428 -29.94 -7.26 -3.69
N HIS A 429 -30.11 -6.67 -2.50
CA HIS A 429 -30.26 -5.22 -2.35
C HIS A 429 -29.04 -4.45 -2.90
N ALA A 430 -27.83 -4.91 -2.62
CA ALA A 430 -26.60 -4.35 -3.18
C ALA A 430 -26.50 -4.52 -4.71
N PHE A 431 -26.91 -5.68 -5.23
CA PHE A 431 -26.95 -5.97 -6.66
C PHE A 431 -27.98 -5.10 -7.39
N THR A 432 -29.17 -4.89 -6.82
CA THR A 432 -30.20 -3.99 -7.38
C THR A 432 -29.62 -2.60 -7.56
N TRP A 433 -28.87 -2.10 -6.57
CA TRP A 433 -28.16 -0.84 -6.70
C TRP A 433 -27.06 -0.88 -7.78
N LEU A 434 -26.26 -1.94 -7.87
CA LEU A 434 -25.23 -2.09 -8.90
C LEU A 434 -25.83 -2.11 -10.32
N GLU A 435 -26.99 -2.72 -10.53
CA GLU A 435 -27.72 -2.68 -11.80
C GLU A 435 -28.06 -1.22 -12.19
N THR A 436 -28.45 -0.38 -11.23
CA THR A 436 -28.67 1.06 -11.51
C THR A 436 -27.40 1.78 -11.95
N GLN A 437 -26.22 1.37 -11.43
CA GLN A 437 -24.95 1.97 -11.83
C GLN A 437 -24.50 1.48 -13.22
N VAL A 438 -24.87 0.26 -13.60
CA VAL A 438 -24.70 -0.24 -14.96
C VAL A 438 -25.57 0.53 -15.94
N ALA A 439 -26.86 0.72 -15.62
CA ALA A 439 -27.77 1.53 -16.43
C ALA A 439 -27.29 2.99 -16.56
N ALA A 440 -26.66 3.54 -15.52
CA ALA A 440 -26.05 4.88 -15.53
C ALA A 440 -24.71 4.95 -16.28
N GLY A 441 -24.18 3.84 -16.80
CA GLY A 441 -22.90 3.79 -17.51
C GLY A 441 -21.65 4.00 -16.64
N ARG A 442 -21.80 4.03 -15.31
CA ARG A 442 -20.68 4.17 -14.36
C ARG A 442 -19.96 2.85 -14.12
N LEU A 443 -20.62 1.74 -14.45
CA LEU A 443 -20.15 0.37 -14.26
C LEU A 443 -20.51 -0.48 -15.48
N ARG A 444 -19.67 -1.46 -15.87
CA ARG A 444 -20.01 -2.43 -16.93
C ARG A 444 -20.56 -3.73 -16.37
N TYR A 445 -19.86 -4.29 -15.39
CA TYR A 445 -20.21 -5.58 -14.77
C TYR A 445 -19.98 -5.52 -13.26
N TYR A 446 -20.61 -6.42 -12.52
CA TYR A 446 -20.33 -6.59 -11.10
C TYR A 446 -20.12 -8.05 -10.72
N GLY A 447 -19.78 -8.24 -9.45
CA GLY A 447 -19.45 -9.54 -8.91
C GLY A 447 -19.25 -9.53 -7.40
N VAL A 448 -18.70 -10.63 -6.90
CA VAL A 448 -18.35 -10.79 -5.49
C VAL A 448 -16.91 -11.28 -5.38
N SER A 449 -16.17 -10.75 -4.42
CA SER A 449 -14.95 -11.36 -3.91
C SER A 449 -15.28 -12.03 -2.59
N SER A 450 -15.15 -13.35 -2.49
CA SER A 450 -15.49 -14.10 -1.28
C SER A 450 -14.43 -15.14 -0.95
N ASN A 451 -13.92 -15.10 0.28
CA ASN A 451 -12.98 -16.08 0.80
C ASN A 451 -13.65 -17.41 1.15
N THR A 452 -14.96 -17.43 1.36
CA THR A 452 -15.71 -18.60 1.82
C THR A 452 -16.59 -19.22 0.75
N CYS A 453 -16.48 -18.76 -0.50
CA CYS A 453 -17.19 -19.35 -1.64
C CYS A 453 -16.66 -20.73 -2.03
N THR A 454 -15.52 -21.15 -1.47
CA THR A 454 -14.95 -22.49 -1.60
C THR A 454 -15.13 -23.33 -0.34
N ALA A 455 -15.79 -22.79 0.69
CA ALA A 455 -15.97 -23.47 1.96
C ALA A 455 -17.03 -24.59 1.84
N PRO A 456 -16.89 -25.69 2.61
CA PRO A 456 -17.89 -26.74 2.64
C PRO A 456 -19.27 -26.24 3.08
N PRO A 457 -20.39 -26.82 2.62
CA PRO A 457 -21.73 -26.30 2.92
C PRO A 457 -22.13 -26.22 4.39
N HIS A 458 -21.50 -27.04 5.24
CA HIS A 458 -21.73 -27.10 6.67
C HIS A 458 -20.99 -25.98 7.43
N ASP A 459 -20.04 -25.30 6.79
CA ASP A 459 -19.39 -24.14 7.39
C ASP A 459 -20.43 -23.00 7.54
N PRO A 460 -20.64 -22.45 8.74
CA PRO A 460 -21.57 -21.34 8.94
C PRO A 460 -21.29 -20.11 8.06
N GLU A 461 -20.02 -19.90 7.66
CA GLU A 461 -19.60 -18.77 6.83
C GLU A 461 -19.63 -19.07 5.33
N ALA A 462 -19.96 -20.31 4.93
CA ALA A 462 -19.98 -20.70 3.52
C ALA A 462 -20.96 -19.86 2.68
N THR A 463 -20.47 -19.42 1.52
CA THR A 463 -21.27 -18.74 0.50
C THR A 463 -21.36 -19.62 -0.76
N SER A 464 -22.38 -19.40 -1.60
CA SER A 464 -22.69 -20.24 -2.76
C SER A 464 -22.89 -19.39 -4.01
N LEU A 465 -22.16 -19.72 -5.08
CA LEU A 465 -22.28 -19.04 -6.37
C LEU A 465 -23.70 -19.11 -6.93
N SER A 466 -24.35 -20.29 -6.92
CA SER A 466 -25.73 -20.41 -7.40
C SER A 466 -26.71 -19.50 -6.65
N GLN A 467 -26.55 -19.34 -5.34
CA GLN A 467 -27.40 -18.43 -4.56
C GLN A 467 -27.08 -16.95 -4.84
N MET A 468 -25.82 -16.62 -5.13
CA MET A 468 -25.46 -15.28 -5.62
C MET A 468 -26.09 -14.99 -6.99
N LEU A 469 -26.14 -15.98 -7.89
CA LEU A 469 -26.77 -15.85 -9.21
C LEU A 469 -28.29 -15.70 -9.09
N GLU A 470 -28.95 -16.46 -8.20
CA GLU A 470 -30.37 -16.28 -7.89
C GLU A 470 -30.66 -14.86 -7.38
N ALA A 471 -29.82 -14.33 -6.48
CA ALA A 471 -29.92 -12.97 -5.97
C ALA A 471 -29.70 -11.92 -7.08
N ALA A 472 -28.72 -12.12 -7.98
CA ALA A 472 -28.45 -11.24 -9.11
C ALA A 472 -29.62 -11.22 -10.11
N GLN A 473 -30.22 -12.38 -10.39
CA GLN A 473 -31.39 -12.49 -11.25
C GLN A 473 -32.61 -11.80 -10.63
N ALA A 474 -32.80 -11.89 -9.30
CA ALA A 474 -33.83 -11.16 -8.60
C ALA A 474 -33.60 -9.65 -8.64
N ALA A 475 -32.36 -9.21 -8.42
CA ALA A 475 -31.96 -7.81 -8.50
C ALA A 475 -32.19 -7.20 -9.89
N ALA A 476 -31.86 -7.92 -10.97
CA ALA A 476 -32.12 -7.47 -12.33
C ALA A 476 -33.62 -7.26 -12.59
N ARG A 477 -34.48 -8.16 -12.12
CA ARG A 477 -35.95 -7.98 -12.22
C ARG A 477 -36.43 -6.77 -11.43
N GLU A 478 -35.87 -6.53 -10.25
CA GLU A 478 -36.22 -5.39 -9.39
C GLU A 478 -35.76 -4.05 -10.00
N ALA A 479 -34.61 -4.04 -10.68
CA ALA A 479 -34.06 -2.89 -11.38
C ALA A 479 -34.54 -2.71 -12.83
N ASP A 480 -35.56 -3.47 -13.25
CA ASP A 480 -36.12 -3.50 -14.62
C ASP A 480 -35.07 -3.71 -15.71
N GLN A 481 -34.09 -4.58 -15.44
CA GLN A 481 -33.05 -4.99 -16.39
C GLN A 481 -33.42 -6.34 -17.02
N PRO A 482 -33.24 -6.50 -18.35
CA PRO A 482 -33.58 -7.74 -19.05
C PRO A 482 -32.68 -8.92 -18.67
N ILE A 483 -31.44 -8.63 -18.29
CA ILE A 483 -30.44 -9.60 -17.84
C ILE A 483 -29.68 -9.01 -16.65
N HIS A 484 -29.20 -9.86 -15.74
CA HIS A 484 -28.28 -9.41 -14.69
C HIS A 484 -26.87 -9.19 -15.25
N HIS A 485 -26.10 -8.29 -14.63
CA HIS A 485 -24.71 -7.98 -14.99
C HIS A 485 -23.66 -8.58 -14.03
N PHE A 486 -24.05 -9.50 -13.15
CA PHE A 486 -23.12 -10.33 -12.38
C PHE A 486 -22.29 -11.21 -13.34
N ARG A 487 -20.98 -10.98 -13.46
CA ARG A 487 -20.11 -11.71 -14.40
C ARG A 487 -18.79 -12.20 -13.83
N VAL A 488 -18.42 -11.76 -12.62
CA VAL A 488 -17.09 -12.04 -12.07
C VAL A 488 -17.19 -12.54 -10.63
N LEU A 489 -16.50 -13.62 -10.33
CA LEU A 489 -16.31 -14.13 -8.98
C LEU A 489 -14.81 -14.13 -8.67
N GLN A 490 -14.43 -13.55 -7.54
CA GLN A 490 -13.07 -13.66 -7.02
C GLN A 490 -13.04 -14.54 -5.77
N LEU A 491 -12.11 -15.49 -5.73
CA LEU A 491 -11.99 -16.47 -4.63
C LEU A 491 -10.55 -16.94 -4.41
N PRO A 492 -10.20 -17.43 -3.21
CA PRO A 492 -8.90 -18.02 -2.96
C PRO A 492 -8.77 -19.37 -3.66
N PHE A 493 -7.67 -19.54 -4.41
CA PHE A 493 -7.30 -20.83 -4.99
C PHE A 493 -5.79 -20.88 -5.22
N ASN A 494 -5.14 -21.86 -4.59
CA ASN A 494 -3.70 -22.13 -4.73
C ASN A 494 -3.45 -23.62 -4.48
N LEU A 495 -2.18 -24.04 -4.49
CA LEU A 495 -1.78 -25.45 -4.35
C LEU A 495 -2.33 -26.15 -3.10
N LEU A 496 -2.67 -25.42 -2.04
CA LEU A 496 -3.19 -25.99 -0.80
C LEU A 496 -4.65 -25.61 -0.52
N GLU A 497 -5.10 -24.47 -1.02
CA GLU A 497 -6.50 -24.04 -0.96
C GLU A 497 -7.25 -24.52 -2.21
N SER A 498 -7.44 -25.85 -2.35
CA SER A 498 -7.99 -26.47 -3.56
C SER A 498 -9.53 -26.51 -3.61
N GLY A 499 -10.21 -25.84 -2.67
CA GLY A 499 -11.67 -25.96 -2.47
C GLY A 499 -12.48 -25.59 -3.71
N ALA A 500 -11.99 -24.65 -4.52
CA ALA A 500 -12.67 -24.25 -5.75
C ALA A 500 -12.88 -25.41 -6.75
N LEU A 501 -11.95 -26.36 -6.77
CA LEU A 501 -11.95 -27.50 -7.70
C LEU A 501 -12.40 -28.81 -7.05
N LEU A 502 -12.23 -28.97 -5.73
CA LEU A 502 -12.41 -30.26 -5.06
C LEU A 502 -13.57 -30.31 -4.05
N THR A 503 -14.16 -29.16 -3.70
CA THR A 503 -15.21 -29.08 -2.67
C THR A 503 -16.54 -28.75 -3.31
N PRO A 504 -17.45 -29.73 -3.47
CA PRO A 504 -18.83 -29.46 -3.83
C PRO A 504 -19.50 -28.62 -2.76
N ASN A 505 -20.03 -27.47 -3.15
CA ASN A 505 -20.75 -26.58 -2.23
C ASN A 505 -21.85 -25.73 -2.86
N THR A 506 -22.01 -25.81 -4.18
CA THR A 506 -22.92 -24.96 -4.94
C THR A 506 -23.64 -25.80 -6.01
N GLY A 507 -24.48 -25.15 -6.82
CA GLY A 507 -25.36 -25.85 -7.75
C GLY A 507 -26.52 -26.59 -7.05
N PRO A 508 -27.32 -27.33 -7.84
CA PRO A 508 -28.43 -28.14 -7.33
C PRO A 508 -27.95 -29.09 -6.22
N HIS A 509 -28.62 -29.07 -5.08
CA HIS A 509 -28.29 -29.91 -3.91
C HIS A 509 -26.83 -29.79 -3.42
N GLN A 510 -26.12 -28.71 -3.76
CA GLN A 510 -24.73 -28.45 -3.37
C GLN A 510 -23.74 -29.54 -3.84
N GLN A 511 -24.04 -30.17 -4.99
CA GLN A 511 -23.25 -31.28 -5.54
C GLN A 511 -22.19 -30.84 -6.56
N HIS A 512 -22.12 -29.55 -6.91
CA HIS A 512 -21.15 -29.04 -7.85
C HIS A 512 -20.12 -28.15 -7.15
N THR A 513 -18.91 -28.12 -7.71
CA THR A 513 -17.88 -27.18 -7.27
C THR A 513 -18.16 -25.80 -7.85
N VAL A 514 -17.53 -24.77 -7.28
CA VAL A 514 -17.68 -23.40 -7.78
C VAL A 514 -17.13 -23.25 -9.20
N LEU A 515 -16.06 -23.97 -9.57
CA LEU A 515 -15.53 -23.96 -10.94
C LEU A 515 -16.49 -24.62 -11.93
N ASP A 516 -17.15 -25.73 -11.56
CA ASP A 516 -18.14 -26.38 -12.43
C ASP A 516 -19.31 -25.43 -12.75
N VAL A 517 -19.88 -24.79 -11.72
CA VAL A 517 -20.99 -23.85 -11.90
C VAL A 517 -20.54 -22.61 -12.64
N ALA A 518 -19.37 -22.04 -12.32
CA ALA A 518 -18.87 -20.86 -13.03
C ALA A 518 -18.65 -21.14 -14.53
N GLN A 519 -18.18 -22.33 -14.90
CA GLN A 519 -18.05 -22.72 -16.30
C GLN A 519 -19.41 -22.85 -17.00
N ALA A 520 -20.38 -23.53 -16.36
CA ALA A 520 -21.72 -23.72 -16.90
C ALA A 520 -22.45 -22.38 -17.12
N GLU A 521 -22.31 -21.45 -16.17
CA GLU A 521 -22.95 -20.13 -16.18
C GLU A 521 -22.10 -19.04 -16.86
N GLN A 522 -20.93 -19.42 -17.40
CA GLN A 522 -19.96 -18.52 -18.03
C GLN A 522 -19.57 -17.31 -17.16
N ILE A 523 -19.39 -17.54 -15.86
CA ILE A 523 -18.88 -16.56 -14.90
C ILE A 523 -17.35 -16.60 -14.89
N ALA A 524 -16.72 -15.43 -14.98
CA ALA A 524 -15.27 -15.33 -14.89
C ALA A 524 -14.81 -15.59 -13.45
N VAL A 525 -13.85 -16.50 -13.26
CA VAL A 525 -13.25 -16.77 -11.95
C VAL A 525 -11.85 -16.17 -11.89
N LEU A 526 -11.70 -15.17 -11.03
CA LEU A 526 -10.41 -14.57 -10.68
C LEU A 526 -9.89 -15.22 -9.41
N VAL A 527 -8.73 -15.86 -9.45
CA VAL A 527 -8.18 -16.50 -8.26
C VAL A 527 -7.14 -15.62 -7.59
N ASN A 528 -7.27 -15.40 -6.29
CA ASN A 528 -6.31 -14.63 -5.50
C ASN A 528 -5.48 -15.54 -4.58
N ARG A 529 -4.43 -14.95 -3.99
CA ARG A 529 -3.45 -15.64 -3.12
C ARG A 529 -2.73 -16.83 -3.79
N PRO A 530 -2.30 -16.75 -5.07
CA PRO A 530 -1.72 -17.89 -5.77
C PRO A 530 -0.42 -18.41 -5.14
N LEU A 531 0.30 -17.54 -4.40
CA LEU A 531 1.61 -17.82 -3.82
C LEU A 531 1.66 -17.70 -2.29
N ASN A 532 0.53 -17.48 -1.62
CA ASN A 532 0.44 -17.35 -0.17
C ASN A 532 -0.74 -18.19 0.33
N ALA A 533 -0.47 -19.45 0.65
CA ALA A 533 -1.49 -20.41 1.03
C ALA A 533 -1.81 -20.31 2.52
N ILE A 534 -3.09 -20.21 2.87
CA ILE A 534 -3.55 -20.40 4.24
C ILE A 534 -3.65 -21.90 4.52
N LEU A 535 -2.96 -22.35 5.56
CA LEU A 535 -3.00 -23.73 5.99
C LEU A 535 -4.25 -24.02 6.82
N ALA A 536 -4.84 -25.20 6.61
CA ALA A 536 -5.97 -25.67 7.40
C ALA A 536 -5.63 -25.68 8.92
N ASN A 537 -6.67 -25.58 9.76
CA ASN A 537 -6.57 -25.63 11.22
C ASN A 537 -5.67 -24.52 11.83
N HIS A 538 -5.66 -23.33 11.24
CA HIS A 538 -4.92 -22.16 11.74
C HIS A 538 -3.40 -22.38 11.87
N ARG A 539 -2.79 -23.29 11.09
CA ARG A 539 -1.34 -23.51 11.05
C ARG A 539 -0.55 -22.39 10.35
N GLY A 540 -1.13 -21.20 10.21
CA GLY A 540 -0.50 -20.02 9.60
C GLY A 540 -0.56 -19.98 8.07
N ILE A 541 0.34 -19.19 7.48
CA ILE A 541 0.46 -18.98 6.04
C ILE A 541 1.76 -19.64 5.57
N LEU A 542 1.70 -20.35 4.43
CA LEU A 542 2.89 -20.83 3.71
C LEU A 542 3.09 -20.03 2.42
N ARG A 543 4.23 -19.36 2.30
CA ARG A 543 4.64 -18.72 1.04
C ARG A 543 5.23 -19.76 0.08
N LEU A 544 4.68 -19.82 -1.13
CA LEU A 544 5.11 -20.74 -2.19
C LEU A 544 6.27 -20.18 -3.04
N ALA A 545 6.57 -18.88 -2.91
CA ALA A 545 7.69 -18.21 -3.53
C ALA A 545 9.01 -18.37 -2.75
N ASP A 546 10.14 -18.10 -3.41
CA ASP A 546 11.47 -18.22 -2.81
C ASP A 546 11.71 -17.24 -1.67
N ILE A 547 12.43 -17.72 -0.67
CA ILE A 547 12.84 -16.97 0.53
C ILE A 547 14.37 -16.88 0.48
N PRO A 548 14.94 -15.66 0.35
CA PRO A 548 16.38 -15.47 0.37
C PRO A 548 17.02 -16.08 1.63
N GLU A 549 18.16 -16.75 1.46
CA GLU A 549 18.94 -17.24 2.58
C GLU A 549 19.95 -16.20 3.04
N ASP A 550 19.87 -15.86 4.32
CA ASP A 550 20.97 -15.27 5.05
C ASP A 550 21.77 -16.39 5.73
N PRO A 551 23.05 -16.60 5.38
CA PRO A 551 23.89 -17.56 6.10
C PRO A 551 24.09 -17.07 7.53
N VAL A 552 23.92 -17.98 8.49
CA VAL A 552 24.22 -17.73 9.91
C VAL A 552 25.16 -18.82 10.39
N GLU A 553 26.38 -18.44 10.77
CA GLU A 553 27.45 -19.38 11.16
C GLU A 553 27.44 -19.73 12.65
N VAL A 554 26.61 -19.07 13.45
CA VAL A 554 26.57 -19.23 14.91
C VAL A 554 25.41 -20.14 15.32
N ALA A 555 25.69 -21.13 16.17
CA ALA A 555 24.67 -22.03 16.72
C ALA A 555 23.71 -21.28 17.66
N PHE A 556 22.44 -21.70 17.66
CA PHE A 556 21.41 -21.11 18.53
C PHE A 556 21.83 -21.11 19.99
N GLU A 557 22.34 -22.25 20.49
CA GLU A 557 22.69 -22.45 21.89
C GLU A 557 23.77 -21.47 22.35
N THR A 558 24.81 -21.27 21.53
CA THR A 558 25.90 -20.32 21.82
C THR A 558 25.39 -18.89 21.95
N GLN A 559 24.52 -18.48 21.03
CA GLN A 559 24.00 -17.11 21.01
C GLN A 559 22.91 -16.88 22.06
N HIS A 560 22.07 -17.89 22.29
CA HIS A 560 21.10 -17.93 23.38
C HIS A 560 21.80 -17.72 24.73
N ASP A 561 22.88 -18.46 25.00
CA ASP A 561 23.62 -18.34 26.27
C ASP A 561 24.26 -16.95 26.43
N ARG A 562 24.67 -16.32 25.33
CA ARG A 562 25.16 -14.94 25.35
C ARG A 562 24.06 -13.96 25.74
N VAL A 563 22.87 -14.08 25.15
CA VAL A 563 21.71 -13.25 25.49
C VAL A 563 21.32 -13.49 26.96
N ALA A 564 21.23 -14.74 27.40
CA ALA A 564 20.89 -15.09 28.78
C ALA A 564 21.86 -14.48 29.81
N ARG A 565 23.17 -14.46 29.53
CA ARG A 565 24.17 -13.80 30.40
C ARG A 565 23.94 -12.30 30.50
N LEU A 566 23.63 -11.63 29.38
CA LEU A 566 23.34 -10.19 29.37
C LEU A 566 22.02 -9.88 30.09
N GLU A 567 21.00 -10.73 29.97
CA GLU A 567 19.76 -10.62 30.74
C GLU A 567 20.02 -10.77 32.25
N GLU A 568 20.90 -11.69 32.66
CA GLU A 568 21.31 -11.84 34.07
C GLU A 568 22.07 -10.61 34.58
N GLU A 569 23.01 -10.07 33.78
CA GLU A 569 23.67 -8.82 34.10
C GLU A 569 22.67 -7.68 34.29
N TYR A 570 21.60 -7.65 33.47
CA TYR A 570 20.54 -6.67 33.60
C TYR A 570 19.77 -6.79 34.92
N ARG A 571 19.41 -8.02 35.30
CA ARG A 571 18.70 -8.28 36.56
C ARG A 571 19.54 -7.90 37.78
N HIS A 572 20.86 -8.11 37.73
CA HIS A 572 21.73 -7.79 38.87
C HIS A 572 22.19 -6.33 38.92
N THR A 573 22.35 -5.67 37.77
CA THR A 573 22.95 -4.32 37.70
C THR A 573 21.91 -3.22 37.63
N PHE A 574 20.88 -3.38 36.78
CA PHE A 574 19.97 -2.29 36.44
C PHE A 574 18.65 -2.36 37.21
N ILE A 575 18.08 -3.55 37.45
CA ILE A 575 16.84 -3.66 38.25
C ILE A 575 16.99 -3.05 39.66
N PRO A 576 18.07 -3.29 40.43
CA PRO A 576 18.23 -2.69 41.76
C PRO A 576 18.41 -1.17 41.72
N ALA A 577 18.82 -0.61 40.57
CA ALA A 577 19.01 0.82 40.38
C ALA A 577 17.73 1.55 39.94
N LEU A 578 16.61 0.85 39.73
CA LEU A 578 15.35 1.46 39.32
C LEU A 578 14.63 2.16 40.49
N PRO A 579 14.03 3.34 40.27
CA PRO A 579 13.26 4.05 41.30
C PRO A 579 12.06 3.20 41.78
N SER A 580 11.85 3.12 43.10
CA SER A 580 10.86 2.22 43.75
C SER A 580 9.39 2.63 43.58
N THR A 581 9.06 3.54 42.66
CA THR A 581 7.70 4.07 42.48
C THR A 581 6.90 3.24 41.48
N GLY A 582 6.10 2.29 41.98
CA GLY A 582 4.85 1.84 41.35
C GLY A 582 4.94 0.88 40.15
N HIS A 583 6.12 0.62 39.61
CA HIS A 583 6.34 -0.45 38.64
C HIS A 583 7.21 -1.50 39.30
N GLY A 584 6.60 -2.50 39.93
CA GLY A 584 7.32 -3.61 40.56
C GLY A 584 8.36 -4.19 39.60
N ALA A 585 9.44 -4.76 40.15
CA ALA A 585 10.59 -5.35 39.46
C ALA A 585 10.19 -6.26 38.28
N MET A 586 9.87 -5.68 37.12
CA MET A 586 9.47 -6.39 35.93
C MET A 586 10.74 -6.69 35.13
N ASP A 587 10.92 -7.96 34.80
CA ASP A 587 11.97 -8.39 33.88
C ASP A 587 11.55 -8.01 32.45
N TYR A 588 12.06 -6.86 31.98
CA TYR A 588 11.75 -6.32 30.66
C TYR A 588 12.42 -7.10 29.51
N PHE A 589 13.45 -7.91 29.81
CA PHE A 589 14.21 -8.65 28.81
C PHE A 589 14.22 -10.16 29.11
N PRO A 590 13.08 -10.87 28.98
CA PRO A 590 13.01 -12.31 29.22
C PRO A 590 13.27 -13.14 27.95
N TRP A 591 13.99 -12.58 26.96
CA TRP A 591 13.98 -13.07 25.59
C TRP A 591 14.73 -14.37 25.39
N ALA A 592 15.81 -14.65 26.12
CA ALA A 592 16.47 -15.95 26.03
C ALA A 592 15.49 -17.09 26.36
N ARG A 593 14.78 -16.98 27.48
CA ARG A 593 13.76 -17.95 27.90
C ARG A 593 12.58 -18.01 26.94
N GLU A 594 12.02 -16.86 26.56
CA GLU A 594 10.85 -16.82 25.67
C GLU A 594 11.19 -17.38 24.28
N LEU A 595 12.33 -17.02 23.70
CA LEU A 595 12.78 -17.52 22.39
C LEU A 595 13.02 -19.03 22.42
N ALA A 596 13.64 -19.56 23.48
CA ALA A 596 13.81 -21.01 23.66
C ALA A 596 12.45 -21.74 23.75
N ARG A 597 11.46 -21.16 24.43
CA ARG A 597 10.11 -21.71 24.56
C ARG A 597 9.35 -21.74 23.22
N ILE A 598 9.46 -20.69 22.41
CA ILE A 598 8.73 -20.60 21.14
C ILE A 598 9.43 -21.30 19.97
N ARG A 599 10.76 -21.48 20.01
CA ARG A 599 11.56 -22.14 18.96
C ARG A 599 10.94 -23.43 18.40
N PRO A 600 10.50 -24.40 19.21
CA PRO A 600 9.86 -25.62 18.67
C PRO A 600 8.51 -25.35 18.01
N GLN A 601 7.80 -24.29 18.40
CA GLN A 601 6.45 -23.94 17.93
C GLN A 601 6.47 -23.14 16.61
N VAL A 602 7.62 -22.56 16.24
CA VAL A 602 7.76 -21.82 14.97
C VAL A 602 7.60 -22.78 13.81
N GLN A 603 6.56 -22.58 13.00
CA GLN A 603 6.23 -23.46 11.87
C GLN A 603 6.91 -23.03 10.57
N GLY A 604 7.23 -21.74 10.42
CA GLY A 604 7.83 -21.19 9.21
C GLY A 604 8.13 -19.71 9.33
N VAL A 605 8.66 -19.11 8.27
CA VAL A 605 9.09 -17.69 8.24
C VAL A 605 7.95 -16.74 8.51
N GLU A 606 6.76 -17.00 7.98
CA GLU A 606 5.59 -16.14 8.13
C GLU A 606 5.13 -16.10 9.60
N HIS A 607 5.09 -17.26 10.25
CA HIS A 607 4.79 -17.36 11.67
C HIS A 607 5.87 -16.65 12.50
N TRP A 608 7.14 -16.78 12.12
CA TRP A 608 8.24 -16.06 12.77
C TRP A 608 8.12 -14.53 12.63
N GLU A 609 7.91 -14.02 11.42
CA GLU A 609 7.75 -12.58 11.14
C GLU A 609 6.55 -12.01 11.91
N GLN A 610 5.47 -12.77 12.06
CA GLN A 610 4.32 -12.38 12.88
C GLN A 610 4.69 -12.28 14.36
N ILE A 611 5.38 -13.28 14.93
CA ILE A 611 5.85 -13.24 16.32
C ILE A 611 6.79 -12.03 16.53
N GLU A 612 7.76 -11.86 15.65
CA GLU A 612 8.74 -10.78 15.72
C GLU A 612 8.06 -9.41 15.71
N SER A 613 7.16 -9.17 14.76
CA SER A 613 6.49 -7.88 14.58
C SER A 613 5.41 -7.56 15.62
N SER A 614 4.69 -8.57 16.13
CA SER A 614 3.56 -8.38 17.06
C SER A 614 3.95 -8.48 18.54
N MET A 615 4.99 -9.24 18.86
CA MET A 615 5.39 -9.53 20.24
C MET A 615 6.76 -8.94 20.56
N ILE A 616 7.79 -9.28 19.78
CA ILE A 616 9.18 -8.98 20.11
C ILE A 616 9.47 -7.49 19.97
N VAL A 617 9.26 -6.94 18.78
CA VAL A 617 9.58 -5.54 18.46
C VAL A 617 8.79 -4.55 19.34
N PRO A 618 7.46 -4.70 19.55
CA PRO A 618 6.70 -3.76 20.38
C PRO A 618 7.13 -3.79 21.85
N HIS A 619 7.36 -4.97 22.42
CA HIS A 619 7.80 -5.11 23.81
C HIS A 619 9.21 -4.55 24.01
N LEU A 620 10.14 -4.85 23.09
CA LEU A 620 11.48 -4.28 23.12
C LEU A 620 11.47 -2.76 23.01
N SER A 621 10.68 -2.21 22.09
CA SER A 621 10.53 -0.76 21.92
C SER A 621 10.04 -0.09 23.21
N ARG A 622 9.04 -0.70 23.86
CA ARG A 622 8.45 -0.18 25.10
C ARG A 622 9.44 -0.26 26.26
N ALA A 623 10.15 -1.37 26.40
CA ALA A 623 11.17 -1.56 27.42
C ALA A 623 12.26 -0.49 27.33
N LEU A 624 12.83 -0.30 26.13
CA LEU A 624 13.87 0.70 25.89
C LEU A 624 13.36 2.13 26.17
N GLN A 625 12.17 2.48 25.67
CA GLN A 625 11.58 3.80 25.90
C GLN A 625 11.38 4.10 27.39
N VAL A 626 10.98 3.12 28.19
CA VAL A 626 10.79 3.29 29.63
C VAL A 626 12.12 3.44 30.35
N LEU A 627 13.10 2.59 30.02
CA LEU A 627 14.36 2.48 30.77
C LEU A 627 15.38 3.57 30.42
N ASP A 628 15.40 4.06 29.18
CA ASP A 628 16.32 5.12 28.74
C ASP A 628 16.19 6.42 29.55
N THR A 629 15.04 6.66 30.18
CA THR A 629 14.80 7.86 31.01
C THR A 629 15.02 7.64 32.51
N GLN A 630 15.33 6.41 32.95
CA GLN A 630 15.40 6.07 34.40
C GLN A 630 16.81 6.15 34.98
N PHE A 631 17.84 6.01 34.15
CA PHE A 631 19.23 5.96 34.61
C PHE A 631 19.92 7.32 34.43
N THR A 632 20.69 7.75 35.43
CA THR A 632 21.49 8.98 35.40
C THR A 632 22.91 8.70 35.91
N GLY A 633 23.87 9.56 35.57
CA GLY A 633 25.27 9.43 36.01
C GLY A 633 25.97 8.18 35.46
N GLU A 634 26.86 7.57 36.25
CA GLU A 634 27.66 6.40 35.83
C GLU A 634 26.81 5.18 35.44
N ILE A 635 25.61 5.03 36.02
CA ILE A 635 24.69 3.93 35.69
C ILE A 635 24.14 4.09 34.27
N HIS A 636 23.94 5.33 33.80
CA HIS A 636 23.49 5.60 32.43
C HIS A 636 24.54 5.17 31.40
N GLU A 637 25.82 5.44 31.63
CA GLU A 637 26.89 5.00 30.72
C GLU A 637 27.01 3.47 30.65
N ARG A 638 26.83 2.78 31.78
CA ARG A 638 26.80 1.31 31.83
C ARG A 638 25.58 0.76 31.11
N TRP A 639 24.42 1.40 31.26
CA TRP A 639 23.19 1.07 30.54
C TRP A 639 23.38 1.18 29.03
N GLU A 640 23.94 2.29 28.53
CA GLU A 640 24.18 2.51 27.10
C GLU A 640 25.06 1.44 26.46
N ARG A 641 26.13 1.04 27.16
CA ARG A 641 27.03 -0.02 26.72
C ARG A 641 26.34 -1.38 26.71
N TRP A 642 25.69 -1.73 27.81
CA TRP A 642 24.94 -2.98 27.95
C TRP A 642 23.84 -3.07 26.89
N ARG A 643 23.06 -2.01 26.69
CA ARG A 643 21.98 -1.91 25.70
C ARG A 643 22.51 -2.20 24.30
N THR A 644 23.62 -1.57 23.92
CA THR A 644 24.24 -1.78 22.61
C THR A 644 24.63 -3.25 22.42
N GLU A 645 25.30 -3.85 23.42
CA GLU A 645 25.73 -5.23 23.34
C GLU A 645 24.55 -6.22 23.34
N TYR A 646 23.57 -5.99 24.20
CA TYR A 646 22.35 -6.78 24.31
C TYR A 646 21.54 -6.76 23.01
N LEU A 647 21.30 -5.57 22.43
CA LEU A 647 20.56 -5.45 21.17
C LEU A 647 21.31 -6.14 20.02
N SER A 648 22.63 -5.97 19.93
CA SER A 648 23.43 -6.69 18.94
C SER A 648 23.34 -8.21 19.12
N ALA A 649 23.37 -8.70 20.36
CA ALA A 649 23.27 -10.12 20.65
C ALA A 649 21.87 -10.67 20.34
N LEU A 650 20.82 -9.96 20.76
CA LEU A 650 19.44 -10.34 20.51
C LEU A 650 19.13 -10.35 19.01
N LEU A 651 19.54 -9.34 18.24
CA LEU A 651 19.32 -9.28 16.80
C LEU A 651 19.94 -10.47 16.07
N LEU A 652 21.14 -10.91 16.46
CA LEU A 652 21.74 -12.12 15.91
C LEU A 652 20.94 -13.38 16.28
N LEU A 653 20.42 -13.48 17.50
CA LEU A 653 19.56 -14.59 17.91
C LEU A 653 18.25 -14.62 17.13
N LEU A 654 17.62 -13.47 16.88
CA LEU A 654 16.44 -13.34 16.03
C LEU A 654 16.74 -13.75 14.58
N ARG A 655 17.93 -13.42 14.06
CA ARG A 655 18.38 -13.86 12.73
C ARG A 655 18.55 -15.38 12.65
N ILE A 656 19.09 -16.02 13.70
CA ILE A 656 19.17 -17.49 13.80
C ILE A 656 17.77 -18.11 13.74
N MET A 657 16.83 -17.59 14.54
CA MET A 657 15.43 -18.07 14.56
C MET A 657 14.77 -17.93 13.18
N ARG A 658 14.97 -16.80 12.50
CA ARG A 658 14.50 -16.59 11.13
C ARG A 658 15.10 -17.61 10.15
N HIS A 659 16.40 -17.91 10.28
CA HIS A 659 17.06 -18.90 9.44
C HIS A 659 16.49 -20.31 9.64
N GLU A 660 16.24 -20.73 10.88
CA GLU A 660 15.59 -22.02 11.19
C GLU A 660 14.15 -22.07 10.64
N ALA A 661 13.39 -20.98 10.80
CA ALA A 661 12.06 -20.85 10.24
C ALA A 661 12.07 -20.97 8.70
N ALA A 662 13.07 -20.36 8.04
CA ALA A 662 13.26 -20.44 6.59
C ALA A 662 13.57 -21.86 6.13
N ARG A 663 14.35 -22.63 6.90
CA ARG A 663 14.57 -24.06 6.63
C ARG A 663 13.28 -24.88 6.72
N LYS A 664 12.42 -24.64 7.72
CA LYS A 664 11.13 -25.33 7.84
C LYS A 664 10.21 -25.01 6.65
N SER A 665 10.06 -23.73 6.29
CA SER A 665 9.30 -23.33 5.09
C SER A 665 9.86 -23.97 3.82
N ARG A 666 11.19 -24.10 3.67
CA ARG A 666 11.81 -24.80 2.53
C ARG A 666 11.49 -26.29 2.51
N ALA A 667 11.59 -26.99 3.64
CA ALA A 667 11.27 -28.42 3.72
C ALA A 667 9.81 -28.71 3.30
N ALA A 668 8.86 -27.87 3.75
CA ALA A 668 7.46 -27.95 3.31
C ALA A 668 7.33 -27.75 1.79
N ARG A 669 8.02 -26.74 1.23
CA ARG A 669 8.03 -26.48 -0.22
C ARG A 669 8.65 -27.64 -1.02
N ASP A 670 9.72 -28.25 -0.54
CA ASP A 670 10.35 -29.40 -1.19
C ASP A 670 9.42 -30.61 -1.21
N THR A 671 8.64 -30.82 -0.14
CA THR A 671 7.59 -31.84 -0.11
C THR A 671 6.54 -31.56 -1.19
N LEU A 672 6.08 -30.31 -1.34
CA LEU A 672 5.16 -29.94 -2.41
C LEU A 672 5.75 -30.17 -3.80
N VAL A 673 7.00 -29.77 -4.03
CA VAL A 673 7.69 -30.00 -5.31
C VAL A 673 7.78 -31.50 -5.64
N LYS A 674 8.05 -32.36 -4.65
CA LYS A 674 8.08 -33.81 -4.85
C LYS A 674 6.71 -34.37 -5.26
N ILE A 675 5.62 -33.86 -4.71
CA ILE A 675 4.26 -34.33 -4.99
C ILE A 675 3.78 -33.86 -6.37
N ILE A 676 4.09 -32.63 -6.77
CA ILE A 676 3.68 -32.12 -8.08
C ILE A 676 4.54 -32.66 -9.22
N ARG A 677 5.80 -33.04 -8.97
CA ARG A 677 6.76 -33.46 -10.01
C ARG A 677 6.21 -34.49 -11.00
N PRO A 678 5.53 -35.57 -10.59
CA PRO A 678 5.01 -36.59 -11.52
C PRO A 678 3.98 -36.05 -12.53
N PHE A 679 3.42 -34.88 -12.29
CA PHE A 679 2.40 -34.25 -13.13
C PHE A 679 2.98 -33.15 -14.06
N LEU A 680 4.28 -32.88 -13.97
CA LEU A 680 4.96 -31.85 -14.76
C LEU A 680 5.79 -32.50 -15.87
N PRO A 681 5.94 -31.84 -17.04
CA PRO A 681 6.84 -32.33 -18.07
C PRO A 681 8.32 -32.16 -17.66
N PRO A 682 9.22 -33.02 -18.16
CA PRO A 682 10.63 -33.06 -17.72
C PRO A 682 11.39 -31.73 -17.87
N ASP A 683 11.10 -30.96 -18.92
CA ASP A 683 11.74 -29.68 -19.22
C ASP A 683 11.34 -28.55 -18.24
N ARG A 684 10.29 -28.76 -17.42
CA ARG A 684 9.80 -27.79 -16.43
C ARG A 684 9.99 -28.25 -14.99
N GLU A 685 10.62 -29.40 -14.77
CA GLU A 685 10.90 -29.90 -13.41
C GLU A 685 11.85 -28.99 -12.63
N ALA A 686 12.76 -28.27 -13.30
CA ALA A 686 13.73 -27.39 -12.66
C ALA A 686 13.17 -25.98 -12.35
N GLU A 687 11.96 -25.64 -12.82
CA GLU A 687 11.39 -24.31 -12.63
C GLU A 687 11.10 -24.02 -11.15
N PRO A 688 11.20 -22.75 -10.70
CA PRO A 688 10.82 -22.36 -9.34
C PRO A 688 9.38 -22.74 -9.01
N LEU A 689 9.12 -23.08 -7.73
CA LEU A 689 7.79 -23.46 -7.26
C LEU A 689 6.74 -22.37 -7.56
N ALA A 690 7.13 -21.10 -7.52
CA ALA A 690 6.23 -20.00 -7.86
C ALA A 690 5.70 -20.08 -9.30
N ARG A 691 6.58 -20.35 -10.29
CA ARG A 691 6.17 -20.49 -11.69
C ARG A 691 5.30 -21.73 -11.89
N LYS A 692 5.68 -22.85 -11.26
CA LYS A 692 4.87 -24.09 -11.27
C LYS A 692 3.47 -23.83 -10.70
N ALA A 693 3.36 -23.15 -9.57
CA ALA A 693 2.09 -22.82 -8.95
C ALA A 693 1.21 -21.94 -9.87
N LEU A 694 1.77 -20.85 -10.42
CA LEU A 694 1.03 -19.98 -11.34
C LEU A 694 0.58 -20.73 -12.60
N TRP A 695 1.44 -21.60 -13.15
CA TRP A 695 1.11 -22.42 -14.32
C TRP A 695 0.01 -23.44 -14.05
N ILE A 696 0.06 -24.15 -12.92
CA ILE A 696 -0.98 -25.10 -12.50
C ILE A 696 -2.33 -24.39 -12.37
N LEU A 697 -2.36 -23.22 -11.73
CA LEU A 697 -3.57 -22.43 -11.55
C LEU A 697 -4.11 -21.92 -12.90
N ALA A 698 -3.24 -21.35 -13.74
CA ALA A 698 -3.63 -20.85 -15.06
C ALA A 698 -4.09 -21.98 -16.03
N SER A 699 -3.63 -23.21 -15.80
CA SER A 699 -4.05 -24.41 -16.55
C SER A 699 -5.34 -25.04 -16.01
N THR A 700 -5.84 -24.61 -14.85
CA THR A 700 -7.03 -25.22 -14.24
C THR A 700 -8.28 -24.83 -15.03
N PRO A 701 -9.07 -25.79 -15.55
CA PRO A 701 -10.36 -25.48 -16.19
C PRO A 701 -11.27 -24.68 -15.26
N GLY A 702 -11.94 -23.65 -15.81
CA GLY A 702 -12.79 -22.74 -15.05
C GLY A 702 -12.08 -21.55 -14.43
N VAL A 703 -10.76 -21.59 -14.23
CA VAL A 703 -9.98 -20.41 -13.83
C VAL A 703 -9.80 -19.49 -15.03
N THR A 704 -10.29 -18.26 -14.91
CA THR A 704 -10.15 -17.24 -15.96
C THR A 704 -8.83 -16.49 -15.85
N CYS A 705 -8.47 -16.06 -14.64
CA CYS A 705 -7.26 -15.27 -14.42
C CYS A 705 -6.72 -15.47 -13.00
N VAL A 706 -5.41 -15.64 -12.89
CA VAL A 706 -4.65 -15.76 -11.64
C VAL A 706 -4.09 -14.39 -11.26
N LEU A 707 -4.56 -13.82 -10.16
CA LEU A 707 -4.16 -12.50 -9.68
C LEU A 707 -2.86 -12.60 -8.88
N ASN A 708 -1.77 -12.11 -9.46
CA ASN A 708 -0.44 -12.17 -8.84
C ASN A 708 0.06 -10.77 -8.45
N GLY A 709 0.64 -10.67 -7.24
CA GLY A 709 1.23 -9.44 -6.72
C GLY A 709 2.60 -9.15 -7.29
N MET A 710 2.67 -8.73 -8.56
CA MET A 710 3.91 -8.49 -9.30
C MET A 710 4.51 -7.11 -9.01
N ARG A 711 4.86 -6.85 -7.74
CA ARG A 711 5.30 -5.53 -7.26
C ARG A 711 6.70 -5.10 -7.73
N LYS A 712 7.42 -5.95 -8.45
CA LYS A 712 8.75 -5.68 -8.98
C LYS A 712 8.83 -6.11 -10.44
N PRO A 713 9.58 -5.41 -11.31
CA PRO A 713 9.70 -5.78 -12.71
C PRO A 713 10.09 -7.24 -12.94
N HIS A 714 11.02 -7.81 -12.18
CA HIS A 714 11.41 -9.22 -12.32
C HIS A 714 10.30 -10.21 -11.88
N TYR A 715 9.39 -9.82 -10.98
CA TYR A 715 8.22 -10.64 -10.68
C TYR A 715 7.23 -10.70 -11.84
N VAL A 716 7.20 -9.64 -12.68
CA VAL A 716 6.43 -9.65 -13.92
C VAL A 716 7.02 -10.65 -14.90
N ASP A 717 8.34 -10.66 -15.07
CA ASP A 717 9.04 -11.64 -15.91
C ASP A 717 8.71 -13.08 -15.47
N ASP A 718 8.85 -13.36 -14.17
CA ASP A 718 8.58 -14.68 -13.61
C ASP A 718 7.14 -15.14 -13.84
N ALA A 719 6.18 -14.24 -13.64
CA ALA A 719 4.77 -14.57 -13.72
C ALA A 719 4.27 -14.70 -15.17
N LEU A 720 4.66 -13.79 -16.07
CA LEU A 720 4.19 -13.82 -17.45
C LEU A 720 4.88 -14.88 -18.30
N THR A 721 6.07 -15.35 -17.90
CA THR A 721 6.76 -16.46 -18.58
C THR A 721 5.88 -17.71 -18.68
N VAL A 722 5.07 -18.01 -17.66
CA VAL A 722 4.24 -19.24 -17.63
C VAL A 722 3.12 -19.22 -18.67
N LEU A 723 2.74 -18.04 -19.18
CA LEU A 723 1.71 -17.90 -20.23
C LEU A 723 2.17 -18.43 -21.59
N ARG A 724 3.47 -18.69 -21.74
CA ARG A 724 4.08 -19.26 -22.95
C ARG A 724 4.13 -20.79 -22.92
N TRP A 725 3.69 -21.41 -21.83
CA TRP A 725 3.74 -22.86 -21.65
C TRP A 725 2.41 -23.49 -22.05
N GLU A 726 2.47 -24.73 -22.54
CA GLU A 726 1.27 -25.52 -22.83
C GLU A 726 0.47 -25.76 -21.53
N PRO A 727 -0.87 -25.64 -21.55
CA PRO A 727 -1.68 -25.94 -20.37
C PRO A 727 -1.50 -27.39 -19.90
N LEU A 728 -1.43 -27.57 -18.58
CA LEU A 728 -1.40 -28.89 -17.96
C LEU A 728 -2.75 -29.60 -18.11
N SER A 729 -2.73 -30.88 -18.49
CA SER A 729 -3.94 -31.69 -18.68
C SER A 729 -4.40 -32.46 -17.42
N GLN A 730 -3.48 -32.76 -16.49
CA GLN A 730 -3.74 -33.60 -15.31
C GLN A 730 -3.95 -32.80 -14.01
N VAL A 731 -4.40 -31.54 -14.11
CA VAL A 731 -4.52 -30.63 -12.96
C VAL A 731 -5.43 -31.17 -11.85
N HIS A 732 -6.54 -31.81 -12.21
CA HIS A 732 -7.46 -32.38 -11.21
C HIS A 732 -6.83 -33.54 -10.41
N ALA A 733 -6.03 -34.40 -11.06
CA ALA A 733 -5.30 -35.47 -10.37
C ALA A 733 -4.19 -34.90 -9.47
N LEU A 734 -3.51 -33.85 -9.93
CA LEU A 734 -2.51 -33.11 -9.16
C LEU A 734 -3.11 -32.54 -7.86
N PHE A 735 -4.23 -31.83 -7.93
CA PHE A 735 -4.86 -31.27 -6.72
C PHE A 735 -5.35 -32.36 -5.76
N LYS A 736 -5.83 -33.50 -6.27
CA LYS A 736 -6.17 -34.66 -5.44
C LYS A 736 -4.95 -35.20 -4.68
N ALA A 737 -3.77 -35.22 -5.32
CA ALA A 737 -2.54 -35.64 -4.66
C ALA A 737 -2.07 -34.64 -3.57
N LEU A 738 -2.43 -33.36 -3.69
CA LEU A 738 -2.07 -32.32 -2.72
C LEU A 738 -3.00 -32.21 -1.51
N ARG A 739 -4.27 -32.67 -1.62
CA ARG A 739 -5.31 -32.42 -0.63
C ARG A 739 -5.00 -32.93 0.78
N ASP A 740 -4.36 -34.10 0.88
CA ASP A 740 -4.21 -34.84 2.15
C ASP A 740 -2.73 -34.87 2.62
N VAL A 741 -1.94 -33.86 2.23
CA VAL A 741 -0.50 -33.79 2.52
C VAL A 741 -0.25 -33.13 3.87
N ASP A 742 0.43 -33.83 4.77
CA ASP A 742 0.96 -33.23 6.00
C ASP A 742 2.32 -32.58 5.72
N LEU A 743 2.38 -31.26 5.90
CA LEU A 743 3.57 -30.45 5.61
C LEU A 743 4.45 -30.16 6.84
N PHE A 744 3.96 -30.45 8.06
CA PHE A 744 4.61 -30.06 9.32
C PHE A 744 4.58 -31.14 10.39
#